data_AF-A0A5C6Q057-F1
#
_entry.id   AF-A0A5C6Q057-F1
#
_cell.length_a   1.000
_cell.length_b   1.000
_cell.length_c   1.000
_cell.angle_alpha   90.00
_cell.angle_beta   90.00
_cell.angle_gamma   90.00
#
_symmetry.space_group_name_H-M   'P 1'
#
loop_
_entity.id
_entity.type
_entity.pdbx_description
1 polymer ?
#
loop_
_entity_poly.entity_id
_entity_poly.type
_entity_poly.pdbx_seq_one_letter_code
_entity_poly.pdbx_strand_id
1 'polypeptide(L)'
;MRAPTQVDVRWAAPAGASWVVLVVVLPRPELHVAVSALLLLVGAAALGGAVVVGRRTRRGSSASASASGSSASRVVPALALVALVALVAGLVLVSAAARQQVRYPEALVALSGHAADLHGTARARVVPGTRAAQVTVDEVVVDDEVVWRGRASFLLLGPRVPEGSTVEVGQQLAARASVLPVEPGDDVAFVAAARGQVVPGATPSGAAGVADSVRSDFRGVTAELPGDGGSLLPGLAVGDTSAVDDELDEAMKASSLSHLTAVSGSNCAVLVALVMLVGGALGVPRTARLLLAAVLLLAFLALVTPEPSIVRASVMALVVLGHLAAGRPVSGLPVLALAVTGLLVVDPWLARDLGFALSVLATAGLVVLAAPLAAALASFLPRPLAAVLAVPVAAQLACQPLLLLLDPRLAVHGVVANVLAEPAAPLATVGGLVVCATASWAPGFAELAARAAWVPSTWVGAVARSAASWPFARVEIAGGAIGVVLMAGFSVLVAGAVLARSRGHVRRAAVVLLVGSLVVAAGAVAGVRAGERSVVPDGWTIAQCDVGQGDAVLVRSADQVALVDVGDDEEALGGCLRRFGVDRIDLLVLTHFDADHVGAVDVVTGRVGRALVGPTASPDDEHIVDDLAGSGAEVVEVAVGTGGVLGELGWSVLWPLRTDTAGNDASVVVLWRPLPGCRRDCLSFVDLGDLAAAPQRRLLSAAGQALRGVDVVKVSHHGSADQHAALYDALGAAVALVGVGADNTYGHPRREALDMVEEAGAEVTRTDLDGDAAVVVGDAGLRLWRQHASGAESDDESSAEPSASGEAVTLGRGRPRRPRPRRTVAARTTGKPTKKAVVAVDQVPWHAIRPAPVVLVSGPEQFLAERAVRQLRDQLVAEDPSLEVHDLEADHYQPGELITLASPSLFAEPRLLRVVSVEKCTDAFLTETLRYLESPADDTYLVLRHGGGVRGKKLLDTIRAGVGGGVEVVCAELKKDTEKHDFAAGEFRSARRRVSGGALRALVTAFSDDLAELASACQQLISDAADEITEATVEKYYAGRVETNAFKVADAAIAGRQGEALVLLRHALSSGADPVPVVAAFAMKIRTMAKVQGVYGPSGQLASRLGMAPWQVERAQRDVRGWSEDGLGRCIELLAETDAAVKGAQRDAIYALERMVTTVATRGAVGR
;
A
#
# COMPACT_ATOMS: atom_id res chain seq x y z
N MET A 1 -24.62 2.68 -51.05
CA MET A 1 -25.06 2.57 -49.65
C MET A 1 -26.46 3.14 -49.54
N ARG A 2 -27.47 2.31 -49.25
CA ARG A 2 -28.85 2.77 -48.99
C ARG A 2 -28.85 3.59 -47.70
N ALA A 3 -29.75 4.57 -47.59
CA ALA A 3 -29.89 5.44 -46.42
C ALA A 3 -29.85 4.64 -45.10
N PRO A 4 -29.24 5.17 -44.02
CA PRO A 4 -29.12 4.43 -42.76
C PRO A 4 -30.52 4.01 -42.30
N THR A 5 -30.73 2.69 -42.25
CA THR A 5 -31.89 2.09 -41.62
C THR A 5 -31.98 2.64 -40.20
N GLN A 6 -33.13 3.22 -39.83
CA GLN A 6 -33.35 3.71 -38.47
C GLN A 6 -32.94 2.64 -37.46
N VAL A 7 -32.05 2.99 -36.53
CA VAL A 7 -31.57 2.09 -35.49
C VAL A 7 -32.77 1.69 -34.61
N ASP A 8 -33.11 0.41 -34.60
CA ASP A 8 -34.22 -0.09 -33.77
C ASP A 8 -33.75 -0.23 -32.31
N VAL A 9 -34.02 0.81 -31.53
CA VAL A 9 -33.64 0.90 -30.10
C VAL A 9 -34.64 0.22 -29.16
N ARG A 10 -35.74 -0.36 -29.67
CA ARG A 10 -36.82 -0.91 -28.83
C ARG A 10 -36.36 -2.02 -27.89
N TRP A 11 -35.36 -2.80 -28.31
CA TRP A 11 -34.77 -3.88 -27.51
C TRP A 11 -33.63 -3.42 -26.58
N ALA A 12 -33.01 -2.27 -26.87
CA ALA A 12 -31.91 -1.75 -26.06
C ALA A 12 -32.37 -1.29 -24.68
N ALA A 13 -33.57 -0.70 -24.58
CA ALA A 13 -34.11 -0.21 -23.30
C ALA A 13 -34.37 -1.35 -22.28
N PRO A 14 -35.03 -2.47 -22.62
CA PRO A 14 -35.14 -3.61 -21.71
C PRO A 14 -33.78 -4.16 -21.28
N ALA A 15 -32.85 -4.37 -22.21
CA ALA A 15 -31.52 -4.91 -21.90
C ALA A 15 -30.73 -3.99 -20.95
N GLY A 16 -30.67 -2.69 -21.26
CA GLY A 16 -29.97 -1.70 -20.43
C GLY A 16 -30.61 -1.54 -19.05
N ALA A 17 -31.93 -1.52 -18.96
CA ALA A 17 -32.64 -1.42 -17.68
C ALA A 17 -32.43 -2.68 -16.81
N SER A 18 -32.52 -3.88 -17.40
CA SER A 18 -32.20 -5.13 -16.69
C SER A 18 -30.77 -5.12 -16.15
N TRP A 19 -29.82 -4.61 -16.93
CA TRP A 19 -28.43 -4.53 -16.52
C TRP A 19 -28.23 -3.56 -15.35
N VAL A 20 -28.79 -2.34 -15.43
CA VAL A 20 -28.72 -1.36 -14.33
C VAL A 20 -29.38 -1.90 -13.06
N VAL A 21 -30.54 -2.54 -13.18
CA VAL A 21 -31.22 -3.18 -12.04
C VAL A 21 -30.31 -4.24 -11.41
N LEU A 22 -29.67 -5.09 -12.21
CA LEU A 22 -28.74 -6.08 -11.69
C LEU A 22 -27.54 -5.44 -10.99
N VAL A 23 -26.85 -4.48 -11.61
CA VAL A 23 -25.66 -3.83 -11.02
C VAL A 23 -25.96 -3.23 -9.65
N VAL A 24 -27.16 -2.65 -9.49
CA VAL A 24 -27.60 -2.00 -8.25
C VAL A 24 -28.13 -2.98 -7.21
N VAL A 25 -28.85 -4.02 -7.63
CA VAL A 25 -29.59 -4.92 -6.71
C VAL A 25 -28.83 -6.20 -6.40
N LEU A 26 -27.95 -6.68 -7.29
CA LEU A 26 -27.14 -7.90 -7.05
C LEU A 26 -26.41 -7.88 -5.70
N PRO A 27 -25.80 -6.75 -5.26
CA PRO A 27 -25.13 -6.71 -3.96
C PRO A 27 -26.02 -6.78 -2.74
N ARG A 28 -27.34 -6.76 -2.94
CA ARG A 28 -28.36 -6.71 -1.89
C ARG A 28 -29.30 -7.91 -2.00
N PRO A 29 -28.86 -9.13 -1.65
CA PRO A 29 -29.64 -10.37 -1.80
C PRO A 29 -31.02 -10.30 -1.14
N GLU A 30 -31.15 -9.58 -0.04
CA GLU A 30 -32.41 -9.33 0.67
C GLU A 30 -33.45 -8.59 -0.18
N LEU A 31 -33.01 -7.83 -1.19
CA LEU A 31 -33.88 -7.07 -2.08
C LEU A 31 -34.29 -7.85 -3.33
N HIS A 32 -33.64 -8.97 -3.67
CA HIS A 32 -33.85 -9.66 -4.95
C HIS A 32 -35.32 -10.09 -5.13
N VAL A 33 -35.92 -10.69 -4.10
CA VAL A 33 -37.31 -11.16 -4.12
C VAL A 33 -38.30 -9.99 -4.12
N ALA A 34 -38.08 -8.98 -3.28
CA ALA A 34 -38.99 -7.84 -3.16
C ALA A 34 -39.03 -6.99 -4.44
N VAL A 35 -37.85 -6.69 -5.00
CA VAL A 35 -37.73 -5.87 -6.22
C VAL A 35 -38.22 -6.65 -7.44
N SER A 36 -37.97 -7.96 -7.54
CA SER A 36 -38.49 -8.76 -8.66
C SER A 36 -40.01 -8.84 -8.64
N ALA A 37 -40.63 -9.05 -7.48
CA ALA A 37 -42.08 -9.01 -7.33
C ALA A 37 -42.67 -7.64 -7.74
N LEU A 38 -42.04 -6.54 -7.31
CA LEU A 38 -42.45 -5.18 -7.69
C LEU A 38 -42.38 -4.97 -9.21
N LEU A 39 -41.27 -5.35 -9.84
CA LEU A 39 -41.07 -5.21 -11.29
C LEU A 39 -42.09 -6.04 -12.09
N LEU A 40 -42.38 -7.27 -11.65
CA LEU A 40 -43.39 -8.11 -12.28
C LEU A 40 -44.81 -7.53 -12.14
N LEU A 41 -45.14 -6.95 -10.97
CA LEU A 41 -46.41 -6.27 -10.75
C LEU A 41 -46.56 -5.01 -11.62
N VAL A 42 -45.52 -4.17 -11.69
CA VAL A 42 -45.49 -2.99 -12.56
C VAL A 42 -45.64 -3.42 -14.03
N GLY A 43 -44.95 -4.49 -14.43
CA GLY A 43 -45.04 -5.05 -15.78
C GLY A 43 -46.45 -5.53 -16.13
N ALA A 44 -47.08 -6.29 -15.23
CA ALA A 44 -48.45 -6.78 -15.40
C ALA A 44 -49.48 -5.63 -15.44
N ALA A 45 -49.32 -4.63 -14.56
CA ALA A 45 -50.19 -3.45 -14.53
C ALA A 45 -50.07 -2.61 -15.82
N ALA A 46 -48.85 -2.37 -16.30
CA ALA A 46 -48.60 -1.64 -17.54
C ALA A 46 -49.16 -2.38 -18.77
N LEU A 47 -49.01 -3.72 -18.82
CA LEU A 47 -49.58 -4.56 -19.87
C LEU A 47 -51.12 -4.52 -19.85
N GLY A 48 -51.73 -4.64 -18.66
CA GLY A 48 -53.17 -4.50 -18.47
C GLY A 48 -53.68 -3.13 -18.92
N GLY A 49 -52.96 -2.06 -18.57
CA GLY A 49 -53.24 -0.69 -19.02
C GLY A 49 -53.18 -0.55 -20.54
N ALA A 50 -52.15 -1.10 -21.19
CA ALA A 50 -52.01 -1.09 -22.65
C ALA A 50 -53.20 -1.81 -23.34
N VAL A 51 -53.63 -2.95 -22.80
CA VAL A 51 -54.80 -3.70 -23.30
C VAL A 51 -56.10 -2.93 -23.11
N VAL A 52 -56.32 -2.30 -21.96
CA VAL A 52 -57.54 -1.52 -21.67
C VAL A 52 -57.62 -0.29 -22.57
N VAL A 53 -56.53 0.48 -22.69
CA VAL A 53 -56.47 1.66 -23.57
C VAL A 53 -56.66 1.25 -25.03
N GLY A 54 -55.97 0.18 -25.49
CA GLY A 54 -56.10 -0.34 -26.84
C GLY A 54 -57.49 -0.86 -27.20
N ARG A 55 -58.20 -1.46 -26.24
CA ARG A 55 -59.61 -1.90 -26.41
C ARG A 55 -60.58 -0.71 -26.45
N ARG A 56 -60.38 0.31 -25.61
CA ARG A 56 -61.20 1.54 -25.61
C ARG A 56 -61.06 2.32 -26.91
N THR A 57 -59.84 2.42 -27.46
CA THR A 57 -59.61 3.08 -28.75
C THR A 57 -60.20 2.32 -29.93
N ARG A 58 -60.24 0.99 -29.89
CA ARG A 58 -60.90 0.16 -30.92
C ARG A 58 -62.44 0.18 -30.84
N ARG A 59 -63.02 0.34 -29.64
CA ARG A 59 -64.48 0.45 -29.46
C ARG A 59 -65.03 1.83 -29.80
N GLY A 60 -64.23 2.89 -29.71
CA GLY A 60 -64.63 4.25 -30.06
C GLY A 60 -64.54 4.60 -31.56
N SER A 61 -64.03 3.70 -32.41
CA SER A 61 -63.78 4.00 -33.83
C SER A 61 -64.94 3.67 -34.79
N SER A 62 -66.16 3.43 -34.28
CA SER A 62 -67.35 3.26 -35.13
C SER A 62 -68.19 4.53 -35.33
N ALA A 63 -67.73 5.69 -34.85
CA ALA A 63 -68.42 6.96 -35.10
C ALA A 63 -67.41 8.09 -35.39
N SER A 64 -67.46 8.60 -36.64
CA SER A 64 -66.91 9.89 -37.09
C SER A 64 -65.42 10.15 -36.82
N ALA A 65 -64.58 9.74 -37.79
CA ALA A 65 -63.22 10.22 -37.92
C ALA A 65 -63.19 11.71 -38.31
N SER A 66 -62.82 12.60 -37.39
CA SER A 66 -62.17 13.86 -37.74
C SER A 66 -61.11 14.25 -36.72
N ALA A 67 -59.87 14.33 -37.22
CA ALA A 67 -58.81 15.26 -36.86
C ALA A 67 -58.71 15.75 -35.39
N SER A 68 -58.35 14.86 -34.47
CA SER A 68 -57.33 15.22 -33.45
C SER A 68 -56.51 13.96 -33.13
N GLY A 69 -55.22 14.02 -33.45
CA GLY A 69 -54.27 12.92 -33.27
C GLY A 69 -54.17 12.54 -31.79
N SER A 70 -54.94 11.53 -31.40
CA SER A 70 -55.22 11.21 -30.01
C SER A 70 -53.95 10.82 -29.25
N SER A 71 -53.78 11.39 -28.05
CA SER A 71 -52.78 11.01 -27.03
C SER A 71 -52.70 9.47 -26.85
N ALA A 72 -53.82 8.77 -27.03
CA ALA A 72 -53.92 7.32 -26.95
C ALA A 72 -53.02 6.54 -27.94
N SER A 73 -52.69 7.11 -29.11
CA SER A 73 -51.80 6.48 -30.10
C SER A 73 -50.34 6.36 -29.62
N ARG A 74 -49.91 7.21 -28.68
CA ARG A 74 -48.57 7.16 -28.07
C ARG A 74 -48.55 6.45 -26.71
N VAL A 75 -49.67 6.43 -26.00
CA VAL A 75 -49.79 5.83 -24.66
C VAL A 75 -49.68 4.31 -24.72
N VAL A 76 -50.36 3.63 -25.65
CA VAL A 76 -50.29 2.16 -25.76
C VAL A 76 -48.85 1.64 -25.99
N PRO A 77 -48.07 2.16 -26.96
CA PRO A 77 -46.69 1.70 -27.14
C PRO A 77 -45.76 2.08 -25.99
N ALA A 78 -45.99 3.22 -25.32
CA ALA A 78 -45.23 3.58 -24.11
C ALA A 78 -45.50 2.61 -22.96
N LEU A 79 -46.77 2.28 -22.69
CA LEU A 79 -47.15 1.28 -21.69
C LEU A 79 -46.63 -0.12 -22.03
N ALA A 80 -46.66 -0.51 -23.31
CA ALA A 80 -46.09 -1.78 -23.76
C ALA A 80 -44.56 -1.84 -23.57
N LEU A 81 -43.85 -0.72 -23.80
CA LEU A 81 -42.42 -0.62 -23.53
C LEU A 81 -42.11 -0.72 -22.04
N VAL A 82 -42.85 0.01 -21.19
CA VAL A 82 -42.72 -0.09 -19.72
C VAL A 82 -42.99 -1.51 -19.25
N ALA A 83 -44.04 -2.16 -19.77
CA ALA A 83 -44.35 -3.54 -19.45
C ALA A 83 -43.19 -4.48 -19.82
N LEU A 84 -42.65 -4.34 -21.04
CA LEU A 84 -41.53 -5.15 -21.50
C LEU A 84 -40.28 -4.94 -20.64
N VAL A 85 -39.91 -3.69 -20.35
CA VAL A 85 -38.76 -3.35 -19.51
C VAL A 85 -38.91 -3.96 -18.12
N ALA A 86 -40.06 -3.78 -17.47
CA ALA A 86 -40.29 -4.26 -16.12
C ALA A 86 -40.33 -5.80 -16.05
N LEU A 87 -40.96 -6.47 -17.02
CA LEU A 87 -41.01 -7.95 -17.07
C LEU A 87 -39.64 -8.57 -17.31
N VAL A 88 -38.83 -8.01 -18.22
CA VAL A 88 -37.49 -8.53 -18.52
C VAL A 88 -36.53 -8.27 -17.35
N ALA A 89 -36.56 -7.08 -16.74
CA ALA A 89 -35.79 -6.80 -15.53
C ALA A 89 -36.22 -7.69 -14.34
N GLY A 90 -37.53 -7.91 -14.18
CA GLY A 90 -38.06 -8.84 -13.18
C GLY A 90 -37.59 -10.27 -13.41
N LEU A 91 -37.65 -10.78 -14.64
CA LEU A 91 -37.20 -12.14 -14.99
C LEU A 91 -35.72 -12.36 -14.67
N VAL A 92 -34.87 -11.41 -15.04
CA VAL A 92 -33.43 -11.47 -14.79
C VAL A 92 -33.14 -11.49 -13.28
N LEU A 93 -33.86 -10.68 -12.50
CA LEU A 93 -33.70 -10.64 -11.05
C LEU A 93 -34.27 -11.89 -10.34
N VAL A 94 -35.34 -12.50 -10.88
CA VAL A 94 -35.81 -13.82 -10.42
C VAL A 94 -34.72 -14.88 -10.63
N SER A 95 -34.00 -14.84 -11.75
CA SER A 95 -32.87 -15.74 -11.99
C SER A 95 -31.75 -15.54 -10.96
N ALA A 96 -31.43 -14.28 -10.63
CA ALA A 96 -30.47 -13.95 -9.57
C ALA A 96 -30.91 -14.53 -8.21
N ALA A 97 -32.16 -14.26 -7.81
CA ALA A 97 -32.73 -14.79 -6.56
C ALA A 97 -32.67 -16.32 -6.50
N ALA A 98 -33.01 -17.00 -7.60
CA ALA A 98 -33.01 -18.46 -7.67
C ALA A 98 -31.60 -19.07 -7.61
N ARG A 99 -30.58 -18.34 -8.07
CA ARG A 99 -29.18 -18.81 -8.11
C ARG A 99 -28.35 -18.36 -6.91
N GLN A 100 -28.83 -17.40 -6.12
CA GLN A 100 -28.12 -16.84 -4.97
C GLN A 100 -27.66 -17.94 -4.00
N GLN A 101 -28.57 -18.85 -3.61
CA GLN A 101 -28.27 -19.95 -2.68
C GLN A 101 -27.29 -20.98 -3.24
N VAL A 102 -27.25 -21.15 -4.57
CA VAL A 102 -26.32 -22.07 -5.23
C VAL A 102 -24.93 -21.45 -5.31
N ARG A 103 -24.85 -20.13 -5.54
CA ARG A 103 -23.58 -19.41 -5.67
C ARG A 103 -22.90 -19.15 -4.34
N TYR A 104 -23.67 -18.89 -3.28
CA TYR A 104 -23.18 -18.71 -1.92
C TYR A 104 -23.76 -19.76 -0.98
N PRO A 105 -23.28 -21.02 -1.02
CA PRO A 105 -23.74 -22.08 -0.13
C PRO A 105 -23.43 -21.74 1.33
N GLU A 106 -24.41 -21.91 2.23
CA GLU A 106 -24.25 -21.62 3.66
C GLU A 106 -23.04 -22.35 4.28
N ALA A 107 -22.78 -23.60 3.84
CA ALA A 107 -21.64 -24.39 4.30
C ALA A 107 -20.29 -23.73 3.97
N LEU A 108 -20.14 -23.10 2.80
CA LEU A 108 -18.90 -22.44 2.41
C LEU A 108 -18.76 -21.06 3.07
N VAL A 109 -19.87 -20.34 3.27
CA VAL A 109 -19.87 -19.07 4.01
C VAL A 109 -19.48 -19.31 5.47
N ALA A 110 -19.91 -20.43 6.06
CA ALA A 110 -19.52 -20.83 7.42
C ALA A 110 -18.01 -21.11 7.57
N LEU A 111 -17.29 -21.40 6.47
CA LEU A 111 -15.83 -21.59 6.45
C LEU A 111 -15.04 -20.28 6.39
N SER A 112 -15.70 -19.12 6.45
CA SER A 112 -15.03 -17.82 6.41
C SER A 112 -13.88 -17.74 7.43
N GLY A 113 -12.66 -17.49 6.94
CA GLY A 113 -11.43 -17.40 7.72
C GLY A 113 -10.75 -18.73 8.03
N HIS A 114 -11.42 -19.86 7.83
CA HIS A 114 -10.91 -21.20 8.14
C HIS A 114 -10.14 -21.77 6.94
N ALA A 115 -9.09 -22.55 7.25
CA ALA A 115 -8.37 -23.30 6.22
C ALA A 115 -9.16 -24.55 5.84
N ALA A 116 -9.29 -24.79 4.53
CA ALA A 116 -9.91 -25.98 3.98
C ALA A 116 -9.08 -26.50 2.80
N ASP A 117 -9.17 -27.80 2.55
CA ASP A 117 -8.61 -28.43 1.36
C ASP A 117 -9.63 -28.30 0.23
N LEU A 118 -9.26 -27.50 -0.78
CA LEU A 118 -10.09 -27.22 -1.94
C LEU A 118 -9.72 -28.17 -3.06
N HIS A 119 -10.71 -28.91 -3.56
CA HIS A 119 -10.57 -29.78 -4.72
C HIS A 119 -11.41 -29.21 -5.87
N GLY A 120 -10.76 -28.91 -6.98
CA GLY A 120 -11.40 -28.22 -8.09
C GLY A 120 -10.68 -28.36 -9.41
N THR A 121 -11.12 -27.58 -10.38
CA THR A 121 -10.56 -27.50 -11.73
C THR A 121 -10.07 -26.10 -12.04
N ALA A 122 -8.86 -25.99 -12.60
CA ALA A 122 -8.28 -24.72 -13.01
C ALA A 122 -9.08 -24.10 -14.17
N ARG A 123 -9.41 -22.81 -14.08
CA ARG A 123 -10.01 -22.04 -15.20
C ARG A 123 -8.98 -21.30 -16.03
N ALA A 124 -7.83 -21.00 -15.45
CA ALA A 124 -6.67 -20.42 -16.09
C ALA A 124 -5.44 -21.31 -15.83
N ARG A 125 -4.44 -21.24 -16.72
CA ARG A 125 -3.17 -21.95 -16.53
C ARG A 125 -2.46 -21.37 -15.30
N VAL A 126 -1.93 -22.24 -14.44
CA VAL A 126 -1.15 -21.83 -13.27
C VAL A 126 0.29 -22.27 -13.46
N VAL A 127 1.18 -21.29 -13.56
CA VAL A 127 2.64 -21.45 -13.69
C VAL A 127 3.35 -20.88 -12.46
N PRO A 128 4.63 -21.22 -12.21
CA PRO A 128 5.41 -20.54 -11.17
C PRO A 128 5.35 -19.01 -11.33
N GLY A 129 5.13 -18.28 -10.24
CA GLY A 129 4.94 -16.81 -10.25
C GLY A 129 3.50 -16.32 -10.42
N THR A 130 2.52 -17.21 -10.66
CA THR A 130 1.11 -16.82 -10.79
C THR A 130 0.60 -16.17 -9.50
N ARG A 131 0.24 -14.88 -9.54
CA ARG A 131 -0.26 -14.13 -8.38
C ARG A 131 -1.66 -14.54 -7.96
N ALA A 132 -2.53 -14.82 -8.93
CA ALA A 132 -3.90 -15.26 -8.68
C ALA A 132 -4.41 -16.13 -9.84
N ALA A 133 -5.27 -17.10 -9.53
CA ALA A 133 -5.89 -17.96 -10.53
C ALA A 133 -7.36 -18.21 -10.21
N GLN A 134 -8.24 -18.13 -11.21
CA GLN A 134 -9.62 -18.56 -11.05
C GLN A 134 -9.71 -20.08 -11.08
N VAL A 135 -10.46 -20.65 -10.14
CA VAL A 135 -10.66 -22.09 -9.97
C VAL A 135 -12.15 -22.37 -9.76
N THR A 136 -12.66 -23.43 -10.38
CA THR A 136 -13.97 -23.97 -10.02
C THR A 136 -13.78 -25.07 -8.99
N VAL A 137 -14.21 -24.83 -7.75
CA VAL A 137 -14.13 -25.79 -6.67
C VAL A 137 -15.36 -26.68 -6.70
N ASP A 138 -15.13 -27.99 -6.73
CA ASP A 138 -16.16 -29.01 -6.80
C ASP A 138 -16.41 -29.66 -5.43
N GLU A 139 -15.37 -29.73 -4.60
CA GLU A 139 -15.40 -30.34 -3.27
C GLU A 139 -14.52 -29.55 -2.29
N VAL A 140 -15.02 -29.38 -1.06
CA VAL A 140 -14.28 -28.74 0.04
C VAL A 140 -14.24 -29.68 1.23
N VAL A 141 -13.02 -29.95 1.69
CA VAL A 141 -12.72 -30.88 2.78
C VAL A 141 -12.12 -30.11 3.95
N VAL A 142 -12.57 -30.41 5.16
CA VAL A 142 -12.04 -29.86 6.42
C VAL A 142 -11.86 -31.02 7.37
N ASP A 143 -10.66 -31.15 7.95
CA ASP A 143 -10.31 -32.23 8.88
C ASP A 143 -10.66 -33.63 8.35
N ASP A 144 -10.32 -33.89 7.08
CA ASP A 144 -10.63 -35.13 6.33
C ASP A 144 -12.13 -35.43 6.13
N GLU A 145 -13.03 -34.53 6.50
CA GLU A 145 -14.46 -34.62 6.24
C GLU A 145 -14.91 -33.69 5.09
N VAL A 146 -15.74 -34.23 4.19
CA VAL A 146 -16.30 -33.44 3.09
C VAL A 146 -17.42 -32.54 3.61
N VAL A 147 -17.12 -31.26 3.80
CA VAL A 147 -18.08 -30.26 4.30
C VAL A 147 -19.03 -29.77 3.20
N TRP A 148 -18.55 -29.74 1.95
CA TRP A 148 -19.37 -29.28 0.83
C TRP A 148 -19.00 -29.96 -0.50
N ARG A 149 -20.04 -30.22 -1.30
CA ARG A 149 -19.94 -30.67 -2.70
C ARG A 149 -20.88 -29.85 -3.57
N GLY A 150 -20.37 -29.33 -4.67
CA GLY A 150 -21.14 -28.52 -5.60
C GLY A 150 -20.27 -27.96 -6.71
N ARG A 151 -20.62 -26.81 -7.28
CA ARG A 151 -19.72 -26.06 -8.16
C ARG A 151 -19.77 -24.60 -7.79
N ALA A 152 -18.63 -24.06 -7.35
CA ALA A 152 -18.49 -22.68 -6.94
C ALA A 152 -17.19 -22.09 -7.50
N SER A 153 -17.22 -20.81 -7.84
CA SER A 153 -16.08 -20.12 -8.44
C SER A 153 -15.27 -19.43 -7.36
N PHE A 154 -13.99 -19.73 -7.31
CA PHE A 154 -13.03 -19.22 -6.36
C PHE A 154 -11.93 -18.43 -7.08
N LEU A 155 -11.47 -17.35 -6.46
CA LEU A 155 -10.20 -16.72 -6.80
C LEU A 155 -9.13 -17.23 -5.82
N LEU A 156 -8.21 -18.06 -6.31
CA LEU A 156 -7.08 -18.57 -5.52
C LEU A 156 -5.94 -17.57 -5.58
N LEU A 157 -5.58 -16.97 -4.44
CA LEU A 157 -4.50 -16.00 -4.29
C LEU A 157 -3.20 -16.70 -3.88
N GLY A 158 -2.09 -16.29 -4.51
CA GLY A 158 -0.75 -16.80 -4.27
C GLY A 158 -0.56 -18.31 -4.50
N PRO A 159 -1.15 -18.93 -5.55
CA PRO A 159 -0.94 -20.35 -5.80
C PRO A 159 0.54 -20.66 -6.05
N ARG A 160 1.17 -21.43 -5.15
CA ARG A 160 2.55 -21.89 -5.32
C ARG A 160 2.54 -23.26 -6.00
N VAL A 161 3.03 -23.35 -7.22
CA VAL A 161 3.16 -24.61 -7.95
C VAL A 161 4.63 -25.08 -7.86
N PRO A 162 4.93 -26.38 -7.67
CA PRO A 162 6.31 -26.88 -7.65
C PRO A 162 7.10 -26.50 -8.91
N GLU A 163 8.40 -26.22 -8.78
CA GLU A 163 9.28 -25.90 -9.91
C GLU A 163 9.22 -27.01 -10.99
N GLY A 164 9.06 -26.60 -12.25
CA GLY A 164 8.92 -27.50 -13.39
C GLY A 164 7.54 -28.16 -13.55
N SER A 165 6.56 -27.85 -12.69
CA SER A 165 5.17 -28.29 -12.86
C SER A 165 4.24 -27.12 -13.21
N THR A 166 3.22 -27.41 -13.99
CA THR A 166 2.17 -26.46 -14.37
C THR A 166 0.80 -27.10 -14.14
N VAL A 167 -0.19 -26.28 -13.83
CA VAL A 167 -1.60 -26.71 -13.83
C VAL A 167 -2.24 -26.16 -15.09
N GLU A 168 -2.67 -27.05 -15.97
CA GLU A 168 -3.29 -26.68 -17.24
C GLU A 168 -4.79 -26.39 -17.10
N VAL A 169 -5.36 -25.66 -18.06
CA VAL A 169 -6.78 -25.29 -18.00
C VAL A 169 -7.67 -26.54 -18.11
N GLY A 170 -8.54 -26.71 -17.12
CA GLY A 170 -9.41 -27.87 -16.98
C GLY A 170 -8.77 -29.03 -16.22
N GLN A 171 -7.49 -28.94 -15.85
CA GLN A 171 -6.85 -29.91 -14.97
C GLN A 171 -7.41 -29.81 -13.55
N GLN A 172 -7.53 -30.95 -12.88
CA GLN A 172 -7.86 -30.95 -11.46
C GLN A 172 -6.70 -30.42 -10.64
N LEU A 173 -7.01 -29.77 -9.53
CA LEU A 173 -6.04 -29.31 -8.55
C LEU A 173 -6.58 -29.48 -7.14
N ALA A 174 -5.67 -29.69 -6.21
CA ALA A 174 -5.94 -29.62 -4.78
C ALA A 174 -5.10 -28.50 -4.17
N ALA A 175 -5.70 -27.66 -3.35
CA ALA A 175 -5.00 -26.59 -2.66
C ALA A 175 -5.58 -26.38 -1.26
N ARG A 176 -4.71 -26.40 -0.25
CA ARG A 176 -5.09 -25.96 1.10
C ARG A 176 -5.14 -24.44 1.11
N ALA A 177 -6.27 -23.86 1.46
CA ALA A 177 -6.45 -22.40 1.43
C ALA A 177 -7.42 -21.91 2.51
N SER A 178 -7.23 -20.68 2.99
CA SER A 178 -8.24 -20.02 3.81
C SER A 178 -9.32 -19.40 2.96
N VAL A 179 -10.57 -19.82 3.18
CA VAL A 179 -11.72 -19.39 2.41
C VAL A 179 -12.32 -18.13 3.00
N LEU A 180 -12.59 -17.14 2.16
CA LEU A 180 -13.25 -15.89 2.52
C LEU A 180 -14.42 -15.67 1.56
N PRO A 181 -15.65 -15.47 2.05
CA PRO A 181 -16.75 -15.05 1.20
C PRO A 181 -16.46 -13.65 0.68
N VAL A 182 -16.80 -13.42 -0.59
CA VAL A 182 -16.72 -12.10 -1.22
C VAL A 182 -18.07 -11.40 -1.07
N GLU A 183 -18.08 -10.06 -1.18
CA GLU A 183 -19.33 -9.31 -1.20
C GLU A 183 -20.32 -9.92 -2.21
N PRO A 184 -21.62 -10.00 -1.84
CA PRO A 184 -22.63 -10.43 -2.79
C PRO A 184 -22.53 -9.58 -4.06
N GLY A 185 -22.44 -10.24 -5.23
CA GLY A 185 -22.43 -9.53 -6.52
C GLY A 185 -21.09 -9.48 -7.25
N ASP A 186 -19.98 -9.92 -6.65
CA ASP A 186 -18.70 -10.03 -7.36
C ASP A 186 -18.66 -11.23 -8.34
N ASP A 187 -17.69 -11.17 -9.25
CA ASP A 187 -17.48 -12.11 -10.36
C ASP A 187 -17.11 -13.52 -9.87
N VAL A 188 -16.42 -13.63 -8.74
CA VAL A 188 -16.18 -14.84 -7.96
C VAL A 188 -17.05 -14.90 -6.70
N ALA A 189 -17.35 -16.11 -6.24
CA ALA A 189 -18.17 -16.30 -5.03
C ALA A 189 -17.31 -16.27 -3.75
N PHE A 190 -16.07 -16.75 -3.84
CA PHE A 190 -15.15 -16.88 -2.72
C PHE A 190 -13.73 -16.51 -3.15
N VAL A 191 -12.97 -15.93 -2.22
CA VAL A 191 -11.52 -15.79 -2.32
C VAL A 191 -10.89 -16.86 -1.45
N ALA A 192 -9.87 -17.53 -1.97
CA ALA A 192 -9.09 -18.52 -1.24
C ALA A 192 -7.63 -18.08 -1.22
N ALA A 193 -7.09 -17.80 -0.04
CA ALA A 193 -5.64 -17.52 0.09
C ALA A 193 -4.90 -18.85 0.29
N ALA A 194 -4.06 -19.22 -0.67
CA ALA A 194 -3.33 -20.50 -0.63
C ALA A 194 -2.40 -20.56 0.59
N ARG A 195 -2.50 -21.63 1.38
CA ARG A 195 -1.67 -21.92 2.57
C ARG A 195 -0.72 -23.09 2.30
N GLY A 196 -0.04 -23.07 1.15
CA GLY A 196 0.88 -24.13 0.75
C GLY A 196 1.02 -24.27 -0.76
N GLN A 197 1.54 -25.42 -1.19
CA GLN A 197 1.64 -25.75 -2.61
C GLN A 197 0.30 -26.23 -3.17
N VAL A 198 0.02 -25.82 -4.42
CA VAL A 198 -1.06 -26.38 -5.23
C VAL A 198 -0.58 -27.70 -5.81
N VAL A 199 -1.33 -28.76 -5.56
CA VAL A 199 -1.04 -30.11 -6.05
C VAL A 199 -1.79 -30.33 -7.35
N PRO A 200 -1.10 -30.50 -8.50
CA PRO A 200 -1.74 -30.86 -9.76
C PRO A 200 -2.38 -32.24 -9.64
N GLY A 201 -3.65 -32.34 -10.03
CA GLY A 201 -4.43 -33.57 -10.06
C GLY A 201 -4.52 -34.19 -11.46
N ALA A 202 -5.57 -34.96 -11.67
CA ALA A 202 -5.83 -35.65 -12.94
C ALA A 202 -5.92 -34.67 -14.13
N THR A 203 -5.32 -35.07 -15.25
CA THR A 203 -5.39 -34.34 -16.51
C THR A 203 -6.82 -34.33 -17.07
N PRO A 204 -7.21 -33.26 -17.78
CA PRO A 204 -8.53 -33.18 -18.37
C PRO A 204 -8.77 -34.31 -19.38
N SER A 205 -9.99 -34.86 -19.41
CA SER A 205 -10.39 -35.93 -20.34
C SER A 205 -11.53 -35.48 -21.27
N GLY A 206 -11.82 -36.28 -22.30
CA GLY A 206 -12.85 -35.95 -23.28
C GLY A 206 -12.55 -34.70 -24.09
N ALA A 207 -13.56 -33.86 -24.34
CA ALA A 207 -13.40 -32.63 -25.13
C ALA A 207 -12.42 -31.63 -24.49
N ALA A 208 -12.39 -31.55 -23.15
CA ALA A 208 -11.44 -30.70 -22.43
C ALA A 208 -9.99 -31.19 -22.59
N GLY A 209 -9.78 -32.51 -22.55
CA GLY A 209 -8.46 -33.11 -22.79
C GLY A 209 -7.96 -32.93 -24.22
N VAL A 210 -8.85 -33.01 -25.21
CA VAL A 210 -8.50 -32.70 -26.61
C VAL A 210 -8.12 -31.24 -26.77
N ALA A 211 -8.91 -30.31 -26.20
CA ALA A 211 -8.60 -28.89 -26.23
C ALA A 211 -7.27 -28.58 -25.54
N ASP A 212 -6.97 -29.28 -24.44
CA ASP A 212 -5.73 -29.14 -23.71
C ASP A 212 -4.51 -29.63 -24.51
N SER A 213 -4.61 -30.81 -25.13
CA SER A 213 -3.59 -31.33 -26.04
C SER A 213 -3.31 -30.35 -27.19
N VAL A 214 -4.38 -29.83 -27.81
CA VAL A 214 -4.27 -28.87 -28.92
C VAL A 214 -3.62 -27.55 -28.47
N ARG A 215 -3.95 -27.05 -27.27
CA ARG A 215 -3.29 -25.86 -26.67
C ARG A 215 -1.82 -26.12 -26.38
N SER A 216 -1.49 -27.29 -25.83
CA SER A 216 -0.12 -27.70 -25.53
C SER A 216 0.73 -27.80 -26.80
N ASP A 217 0.23 -28.49 -27.83
CA ASP A 217 0.92 -28.64 -29.12
C ASP A 217 1.12 -27.28 -29.81
N PHE A 218 0.10 -26.41 -29.77
CA PHE A 218 0.21 -25.06 -30.32
C PHE A 218 1.32 -24.25 -29.63
N ARG A 219 1.39 -24.28 -28.30
CA ARG A 219 2.45 -23.61 -27.53
C ARG A 219 3.83 -24.16 -27.84
N GLY A 220 3.95 -25.48 -28.00
CA GLY A 220 5.20 -26.13 -28.37
C GLY A 220 5.76 -25.55 -29.68
N VAL A 221 4.90 -25.38 -30.69
CA VAL A 221 5.29 -24.77 -31.98
C VAL A 221 5.62 -23.29 -31.85
N THR A 222 4.87 -22.51 -31.05
CA THR A 222 5.10 -21.06 -30.94
C THR A 222 6.26 -20.69 -30.02
N ALA A 223 6.63 -21.55 -29.05
CA ALA A 223 7.73 -21.31 -28.12
C ALA A 223 9.11 -21.24 -28.82
N GLU A 224 9.23 -21.82 -30.01
CA GLU A 224 10.45 -21.73 -30.83
C GLU A 224 10.56 -20.41 -31.61
N LEU A 225 9.51 -19.58 -31.62
CA LEU A 225 9.52 -18.31 -32.33
C LEU A 225 10.15 -17.20 -31.49
N PRO A 226 11.05 -16.38 -32.05
CA PRO A 226 11.75 -15.36 -31.28
C PRO A 226 10.92 -14.07 -31.07
N GLY A 227 11.21 -13.36 -29.98
CA GLY A 227 10.71 -12.02 -29.69
C GLY A 227 9.20 -11.91 -29.47
N ASP A 228 8.69 -10.68 -29.40
CA ASP A 228 7.28 -10.35 -29.13
C ASP A 228 6.28 -11.11 -30.02
N GLY A 229 6.66 -11.42 -31.27
CA GLY A 229 5.78 -12.15 -32.18
C GLY A 229 5.46 -13.56 -31.72
N GLY A 230 6.42 -14.25 -31.09
CA GLY A 230 6.25 -15.59 -30.55
C GLY A 230 5.39 -15.62 -29.29
N SER A 231 5.61 -14.66 -28.38
CA SER A 231 4.85 -14.52 -27.14
C SER A 231 3.42 -14.03 -27.35
N LEU A 232 3.18 -13.13 -28.31
CA LEU A 232 1.85 -12.58 -28.61
C LEU A 232 0.97 -13.54 -29.42
N LEU A 233 1.54 -14.41 -30.25
CA LEU A 233 0.76 -15.25 -31.17
C LEU A 233 -0.25 -16.17 -30.45
N PRO A 234 0.11 -16.84 -29.34
CA PRO A 234 -0.86 -17.56 -28.50
C PRO A 234 -1.99 -16.67 -27.97
N GLY A 235 -1.65 -15.46 -27.50
CA GLY A 235 -2.63 -14.47 -27.05
C GLY A 235 -3.62 -14.08 -28.14
N LEU A 236 -3.12 -13.70 -29.32
CA LEU A 236 -3.94 -13.24 -30.46
C LEU A 236 -4.88 -14.32 -31.02
N ALA A 237 -4.50 -15.60 -30.92
CA ALA A 237 -5.24 -16.72 -31.50
C ALA A 237 -6.19 -17.40 -30.51
N VAL A 238 -5.70 -17.71 -29.30
CA VAL A 238 -6.43 -18.50 -28.30
C VAL A 238 -6.45 -17.88 -26.90
N GLY A 239 -6.02 -16.62 -26.74
CA GLY A 239 -6.16 -15.88 -25.48
C GLY A 239 -5.11 -16.20 -24.44
N ASP A 240 -4.08 -16.92 -24.82
CA ASP A 240 -3.05 -17.32 -23.90
C ASP A 240 -1.97 -16.25 -23.80
N THR A 241 -2.04 -15.42 -22.75
CA THR A 241 -1.04 -14.38 -22.46
C THR A 241 0.09 -14.88 -21.54
N SER A 242 0.17 -16.18 -21.23
CA SER A 242 1.16 -16.69 -20.27
C SER A 242 2.62 -16.56 -20.71
N ALA A 243 2.86 -16.27 -21.99
CA ALA A 243 4.19 -16.04 -22.55
C ALA A 243 4.51 -14.55 -22.77
N VAL A 244 3.55 -13.65 -22.54
CA VAL A 244 3.73 -12.19 -22.68
C VAL A 244 4.43 -11.68 -21.42
N ASP A 245 5.59 -11.06 -21.58
CA ASP A 245 6.31 -10.43 -20.46
C ASP A 245 5.62 -9.14 -19.99
N ASP A 246 5.96 -8.70 -18.77
CA ASP A 246 5.32 -7.55 -18.13
C ASP A 246 5.55 -6.25 -18.92
N GLU A 247 6.72 -6.10 -19.56
CA GLU A 247 7.05 -4.91 -20.37
C GLU A 247 6.14 -4.82 -21.62
N LEU A 248 5.93 -5.94 -22.30
CA LEU A 248 5.04 -6.03 -23.46
C LEU A 248 3.58 -5.87 -23.07
N ASP A 249 3.16 -6.44 -21.93
CA ASP A 249 1.81 -6.25 -21.41
C ASP A 249 1.54 -4.78 -21.08
N GLU A 250 2.49 -4.09 -20.43
CA GLU A 250 2.42 -2.65 -20.17
C GLU A 250 2.44 -1.82 -21.46
N ALA A 251 3.25 -2.17 -22.45
CA ALA A 251 3.23 -1.52 -23.76
C ALA A 251 1.87 -1.68 -24.47
N MET A 252 1.27 -2.88 -24.38
CA MET A 252 -0.06 -3.16 -24.93
C MET A 252 -1.17 -2.38 -24.20
N LYS A 253 -1.08 -2.21 -22.88
CA LYS A 253 -1.99 -1.35 -22.10
C LYS A 253 -1.81 0.13 -22.45
N ALA A 254 -0.57 0.64 -22.45
CA ALA A 254 -0.26 2.04 -22.76
C ALA A 254 -0.67 2.46 -24.18
N SER A 255 -0.68 1.51 -25.12
CA SER A 255 -1.12 1.72 -26.51
C SER A 255 -2.59 1.36 -26.77
N SER A 256 -3.36 0.98 -25.74
CA SER A 256 -4.76 0.52 -25.87
C SER A 256 -4.95 -0.68 -26.82
N LEU A 257 -3.94 -1.55 -26.91
CA LEU A 257 -3.93 -2.76 -27.75
C LEU A 257 -4.15 -4.07 -26.97
N SER A 258 -4.21 -4.05 -25.64
CA SER A 258 -4.46 -5.22 -24.78
C SER A 258 -5.76 -5.98 -25.11
N HIS A 259 -6.75 -5.34 -25.72
CA HIS A 259 -7.96 -6.01 -26.21
C HIS A 259 -7.72 -6.97 -27.40
N LEU A 260 -6.53 -6.96 -28.01
CA LEU A 260 -6.16 -7.89 -29.09
C LEU A 260 -5.74 -9.26 -28.55
N THR A 261 -5.14 -9.31 -27.35
CA THR A 261 -4.73 -10.55 -26.68
C THR A 261 -5.87 -11.17 -25.86
N ALA A 262 -6.82 -10.36 -25.39
CA ALA A 262 -8.11 -10.85 -24.90
C ALA A 262 -8.95 -11.32 -26.10
N VAL A 263 -9.18 -12.63 -26.26
CA VAL A 263 -9.90 -13.16 -27.44
C VAL A 263 -11.25 -12.47 -27.56
N SER A 264 -11.42 -11.74 -28.65
CA SER A 264 -12.55 -10.85 -28.82
C SER A 264 -13.58 -11.42 -29.80
N GLY A 265 -14.70 -10.70 -29.95
CA GLY A 265 -15.72 -11.06 -30.93
C GLY A 265 -15.26 -10.95 -32.39
N SER A 266 -14.18 -10.24 -32.68
CA SER A 266 -13.56 -10.24 -34.02
C SER A 266 -13.09 -11.65 -34.39
N ASN A 267 -12.56 -12.43 -33.45
CA ASN A 267 -12.07 -13.78 -33.70
C ASN A 267 -13.22 -14.72 -34.12
N CYS A 268 -14.36 -14.63 -33.42
CA CYS A 268 -15.59 -15.35 -33.82
C CYS A 268 -16.08 -14.90 -35.21
N ALA A 269 -16.05 -13.60 -35.51
CA ALA A 269 -16.50 -13.06 -36.79
C ALA A 269 -15.58 -13.50 -37.94
N VAL A 270 -14.26 -13.47 -37.74
CA VAL A 270 -13.24 -13.91 -38.70
C VAL A 270 -13.39 -15.41 -38.98
N LEU A 271 -13.57 -16.24 -37.94
CA LEU A 271 -13.80 -17.68 -38.10
C LEU A 271 -15.04 -17.96 -38.95
N VAL A 272 -16.17 -17.34 -38.62
CA VAL A 272 -17.42 -17.50 -39.38
C VAL A 272 -17.25 -16.98 -40.82
N ALA A 273 -16.61 -15.84 -41.01
CA ALA A 273 -16.36 -15.28 -42.34
C ALA A 273 -15.48 -16.20 -43.19
N LEU A 274 -14.42 -16.76 -42.62
CA LEU A 274 -13.51 -17.69 -43.29
C LEU A 274 -14.27 -18.92 -43.79
N VAL A 275 -15.08 -19.56 -42.93
CA VAL A 275 -15.89 -20.72 -43.30
C VAL A 275 -16.88 -20.39 -44.41
N MET A 276 -17.54 -19.23 -44.32
CA MET A 276 -18.55 -18.82 -45.29
C MET A 276 -17.94 -18.47 -46.66
N LEU A 277 -16.78 -17.81 -46.67
CA LEU A 277 -16.06 -17.39 -47.88
C LEU A 277 -15.35 -18.57 -48.56
N VAL A 278 -14.51 -19.31 -47.82
CA VAL A 278 -13.75 -20.45 -48.36
C VAL A 278 -14.69 -21.56 -48.79
N GLY A 279 -15.67 -21.92 -47.95
CA GLY A 279 -16.69 -22.90 -48.35
C GLY A 279 -17.47 -22.42 -49.58
N GLY A 280 -17.69 -21.11 -49.72
CA GLY A 280 -18.35 -20.54 -50.88
C GLY A 280 -17.52 -20.70 -52.16
N ALA A 281 -16.21 -20.43 -52.07
CA ALA A 281 -15.26 -20.62 -53.16
C ALA A 281 -15.11 -22.10 -53.56
N LEU A 282 -15.20 -23.02 -52.59
CA LEU A 282 -15.18 -24.47 -52.80
C LEU A 282 -16.53 -25.05 -53.28
N GLY A 283 -17.57 -24.23 -53.47
CA GLY A 283 -18.89 -24.68 -53.93
C GLY A 283 -19.73 -25.40 -52.86
N VAL A 284 -19.37 -25.32 -51.58
CA VAL A 284 -20.12 -25.95 -50.47
C VAL A 284 -21.50 -25.29 -50.32
N PRO A 285 -22.59 -26.07 -50.23
CA PRO A 285 -23.94 -25.51 -50.12
C PRO A 285 -24.08 -24.61 -48.88
N ARG A 286 -24.90 -23.56 -48.99
CA ARG A 286 -25.06 -22.54 -47.93
C ARG A 286 -25.44 -23.14 -46.57
N THR A 287 -26.31 -24.14 -46.55
CA THR A 287 -26.74 -24.82 -45.30
C THR A 287 -25.58 -25.54 -44.62
N ALA A 288 -24.76 -26.27 -45.39
CA ALA A 288 -23.57 -26.95 -44.86
C ALA A 288 -22.54 -25.93 -44.32
N ARG A 289 -22.35 -24.79 -44.99
CA ARG A 289 -21.48 -23.72 -44.49
C ARG A 289 -21.96 -23.12 -43.17
N LEU A 290 -23.26 -22.87 -43.04
CA LEU A 290 -23.86 -22.34 -41.80
C LEU A 290 -23.72 -23.34 -40.64
N LEU A 291 -23.95 -24.64 -40.91
CA LEU A 291 -23.77 -25.70 -39.91
C LEU A 291 -22.30 -25.86 -39.52
N LEU A 292 -21.39 -25.87 -40.50
CA LEU A 292 -19.95 -25.96 -40.26
C LEU A 292 -19.45 -24.76 -39.45
N ALA A 293 -19.91 -23.55 -39.77
CA ALA A 293 -19.56 -22.34 -39.01
C ALA A 293 -20.06 -22.42 -37.56
N ALA A 294 -21.27 -22.93 -37.32
CA ALA A 294 -21.80 -23.14 -35.97
C ALA A 294 -21.00 -24.19 -35.18
N VAL A 295 -20.64 -25.31 -35.82
CA VAL A 295 -19.84 -26.38 -35.18
C VAL A 295 -18.43 -25.87 -34.85
N LEU A 296 -17.75 -25.23 -35.79
CA LEU A 296 -16.40 -24.69 -35.57
C LEU A 296 -16.40 -23.56 -34.53
N LEU A 297 -17.45 -22.74 -34.48
CA LEU A 297 -17.59 -21.73 -33.44
C LEU A 297 -17.75 -22.34 -32.04
N LEU A 298 -18.53 -23.42 -31.89
CA LEU A 298 -18.66 -24.14 -30.62
C LEU A 298 -17.35 -24.85 -30.23
N ALA A 299 -16.64 -25.41 -31.20
CA ALA A 299 -15.31 -25.99 -30.97
C ALA A 299 -14.29 -24.93 -30.54
N PHE A 300 -14.31 -23.75 -31.18
CA PHE A 300 -13.47 -22.62 -30.81
C PHE A 300 -13.77 -22.10 -29.39
N LEU A 301 -15.04 -21.99 -29.02
CA LEU A 301 -15.45 -21.62 -27.66
C LEU A 301 -14.96 -22.64 -26.60
N ALA A 302 -14.93 -23.92 -26.94
CA ALA A 302 -14.39 -24.95 -26.05
C ALA A 302 -12.85 -24.90 -25.95
N LEU A 303 -12.17 -24.47 -27.01
CA LEU A 303 -10.71 -24.37 -27.09
C LEU A 303 -10.16 -23.21 -26.26
N VAL A 304 -10.72 -22.01 -26.44
CA VAL A 304 -10.20 -20.74 -25.89
C VAL A 304 -10.53 -20.52 -24.41
N THR A 305 -11.31 -21.41 -23.79
CA THR A 305 -11.96 -21.21 -22.50
C THR A 305 -13.05 -20.14 -22.58
N PRO A 306 -14.18 -20.32 -21.87
CA PRO A 306 -15.34 -19.44 -22.03
C PRO A 306 -15.16 -18.13 -21.25
N GLU A 307 -14.44 -17.18 -21.83
CA GLU A 307 -14.43 -15.79 -21.33
C GLU A 307 -15.77 -15.08 -21.64
N PRO A 308 -16.23 -14.14 -20.78
CA PRO A 308 -17.49 -13.43 -20.97
C PRO A 308 -17.63 -12.72 -22.33
N SER A 309 -16.52 -12.17 -22.85
CA SER A 309 -16.43 -11.50 -24.15
C SER A 309 -16.74 -12.46 -25.31
N ILE A 310 -16.11 -13.64 -25.33
CA ILE A 310 -16.24 -14.69 -26.36
C ILE A 310 -17.60 -15.34 -26.29
N VAL A 311 -18.10 -15.61 -25.08
CA VAL A 311 -19.43 -16.19 -24.86
C VAL A 311 -20.50 -15.29 -25.49
N ARG A 312 -20.43 -13.98 -25.25
CA ARG A 312 -21.33 -13.02 -25.92
C ARG A 312 -21.18 -13.06 -27.43
N ALA A 313 -19.97 -12.97 -27.95
CA ALA A 313 -19.73 -12.96 -29.39
C ALA A 313 -20.24 -14.23 -30.07
N SER A 314 -20.05 -15.38 -29.42
CA SER A 314 -20.52 -16.69 -29.90
C SER A 314 -22.04 -16.77 -29.91
N VAL A 315 -22.71 -16.32 -28.84
CA VAL A 315 -24.18 -16.25 -28.79
C VAL A 315 -24.72 -15.33 -29.89
N MET A 316 -24.13 -14.15 -30.07
CA MET A 316 -24.51 -13.24 -31.15
C MET A 316 -24.33 -13.90 -32.52
N ALA A 317 -23.16 -14.52 -32.77
CA ALA A 317 -22.87 -15.19 -34.04
C ALA A 317 -23.86 -16.34 -34.32
N LEU A 318 -24.22 -17.16 -33.31
CA LEU A 318 -25.24 -18.20 -33.45
C LEU A 318 -26.63 -17.63 -33.79
N VAL A 319 -27.04 -16.53 -33.15
CA VAL A 319 -28.29 -15.83 -33.47
C VAL A 319 -28.26 -15.31 -34.92
N VAL A 320 -27.14 -14.74 -35.36
CA VAL A 320 -26.94 -14.27 -36.74
C VAL A 320 -27.02 -15.43 -37.73
N LEU A 321 -26.31 -16.53 -37.48
CA LEU A 321 -26.34 -17.73 -38.32
C LEU A 321 -27.76 -18.30 -38.45
N GLY A 322 -28.53 -18.34 -37.36
CA GLY A 322 -29.93 -18.76 -37.36
C GLY A 322 -30.83 -17.85 -38.22
N HIS A 323 -30.66 -16.54 -38.14
CA HIS A 323 -31.40 -15.59 -39.00
C HIS A 323 -30.99 -15.71 -40.47
N LEU A 324 -29.70 -15.91 -40.75
CA LEU A 324 -29.18 -16.14 -42.10
C LEU A 324 -29.68 -17.47 -42.70
N ALA A 325 -29.89 -18.49 -41.86
CA ALA A 325 -30.53 -19.75 -42.26
C ALA A 325 -32.02 -19.56 -42.56
N ALA A 326 -32.71 -18.74 -41.76
CA ALA A 326 -34.13 -18.40 -41.94
C ALA A 326 -34.40 -17.38 -43.06
N GLY A 327 -33.37 -16.87 -43.74
CA GLY A 327 -33.50 -15.86 -44.81
C GLY A 327 -33.98 -14.49 -44.31
N ARG A 328 -33.81 -14.18 -43.02
CA ARG A 328 -34.27 -12.93 -42.40
C ARG A 328 -33.15 -11.89 -42.34
N PRO A 329 -33.45 -10.58 -42.51
CA PRO A 329 -32.47 -9.53 -42.29
C PRO A 329 -32.07 -9.47 -40.81
N VAL A 330 -30.80 -9.15 -40.56
CA VAL A 330 -30.21 -9.06 -39.23
C VAL A 330 -29.93 -7.60 -38.90
N SER A 331 -30.31 -7.17 -37.69
CA SER A 331 -29.97 -5.85 -37.15
C SER A 331 -29.09 -6.02 -35.92
N GLY A 332 -27.97 -5.29 -35.84
CA GLY A 332 -26.96 -5.47 -34.79
C GLY A 332 -27.47 -5.23 -33.37
N LEU A 333 -28.18 -4.12 -33.14
CA LEU A 333 -28.61 -3.72 -31.79
C LEU A 333 -29.65 -4.68 -31.17
N PRO A 334 -30.68 -5.16 -31.88
CA PRO A 334 -31.56 -6.22 -31.37
C PRO A 334 -30.82 -7.54 -31.06
N VAL A 335 -29.83 -7.93 -31.87
CA VAL A 335 -29.03 -9.14 -31.61
C VAL A 335 -28.20 -8.95 -30.34
N LEU A 336 -27.57 -7.79 -30.16
CA LEU A 336 -26.83 -7.46 -28.95
C LEU A 336 -27.74 -7.48 -27.71
N ALA A 337 -28.89 -6.82 -27.79
CA ALA A 337 -29.86 -6.78 -26.69
C ALA A 337 -30.37 -8.18 -26.32
N LEU A 338 -30.70 -9.02 -27.31
CA LEU A 338 -31.12 -10.40 -27.08
C LEU A 338 -30.00 -11.23 -26.43
N ALA A 339 -28.76 -11.10 -26.92
CA ALA A 339 -27.62 -11.81 -26.36
C ALA A 339 -27.35 -11.37 -24.91
N VAL A 340 -27.32 -10.08 -24.63
CA VAL A 340 -27.11 -9.53 -23.27
C VAL A 340 -28.21 -10.00 -22.32
N THR A 341 -29.49 -9.84 -22.70
CA THR A 341 -30.60 -10.30 -21.85
C THR A 341 -30.54 -11.81 -21.64
N GLY A 342 -30.29 -12.60 -22.68
CA GLY A 342 -30.19 -14.06 -22.56
C GLY A 342 -29.05 -14.49 -21.63
N LEU A 343 -27.89 -13.84 -21.75
CA LEU A 343 -26.74 -14.13 -20.89
C LEU A 343 -26.98 -13.71 -19.44
N LEU A 344 -27.58 -12.54 -19.20
CA LEU A 344 -27.95 -12.11 -17.83
C LEU A 344 -29.05 -12.97 -17.20
N VAL A 345 -29.93 -13.60 -17.99
CA VAL A 345 -30.85 -14.61 -17.48
C VAL A 345 -30.12 -15.90 -17.09
N VAL A 346 -29.10 -16.30 -17.86
CA VAL A 346 -28.31 -17.51 -17.59
C VAL A 346 -27.34 -17.30 -16.42
N ASP A 347 -26.63 -16.18 -16.38
CA ASP A 347 -25.71 -15.80 -15.31
C ASP A 347 -25.84 -14.30 -15.02
N PRO A 348 -26.62 -13.93 -13.99
CA PRO A 348 -26.84 -12.54 -13.61
C PRO A 348 -25.58 -11.77 -13.22
N TRP A 349 -24.55 -12.44 -12.69
CA TRP A 349 -23.33 -11.78 -12.21
C TRP A 349 -22.46 -11.24 -13.34
N LEU A 350 -22.66 -11.70 -14.57
CA LEU A 350 -22.05 -11.08 -15.76
C LEU A 350 -22.36 -9.58 -15.87
N ALA A 351 -23.43 -9.08 -15.21
CA ALA A 351 -23.72 -7.66 -15.13
C ALA A 351 -22.61 -6.83 -14.47
N ARG A 352 -21.81 -7.43 -13.58
CA ARG A 352 -20.72 -6.75 -12.87
C ARG A 352 -19.32 -7.15 -13.38
N ASP A 353 -19.25 -8.06 -14.33
CA ASP A 353 -18.02 -8.44 -15.01
C ASP A 353 -17.55 -7.33 -15.98
N LEU A 354 -16.31 -6.86 -15.79
CA LEU A 354 -15.77 -5.74 -16.58
C LEU A 354 -15.49 -6.13 -18.03
N GLY A 355 -15.01 -7.36 -18.28
CA GLY A 355 -14.76 -7.85 -19.64
C GLY A 355 -16.03 -7.96 -20.47
N PHE A 356 -17.11 -8.47 -19.87
CA PHE A 356 -18.46 -8.48 -20.44
C PHE A 356 -18.93 -7.06 -20.73
N ALA A 357 -18.78 -6.15 -19.75
CA ALA A 357 -19.25 -4.78 -19.85
C ALA A 357 -18.55 -4.00 -20.96
N LEU A 358 -17.22 -4.00 -20.98
CA LEU A 358 -16.39 -3.36 -22.01
C LEU A 358 -16.77 -3.87 -23.40
N SER A 359 -17.01 -5.17 -23.52
CA SER A 359 -17.22 -5.82 -24.80
C SER A 359 -18.66 -5.61 -25.33
N VAL A 360 -19.66 -5.45 -24.45
CA VAL A 360 -21.02 -4.95 -24.82
C VAL A 360 -20.97 -3.48 -25.23
N LEU A 361 -20.28 -2.62 -24.47
CA LEU A 361 -20.14 -1.19 -24.77
C LEU A 361 -19.42 -0.95 -26.09
N ALA A 362 -18.32 -1.67 -26.37
CA ALA A 362 -17.62 -1.62 -27.64
C ALA A 362 -18.56 -1.98 -28.80
N THR A 363 -19.29 -3.09 -28.68
CA THR A 363 -20.23 -3.54 -29.73
C THR A 363 -21.37 -2.54 -29.95
N ALA A 364 -21.92 -1.97 -28.87
CA ALA A 364 -22.94 -0.93 -28.95
C ALA A 364 -22.41 0.35 -29.61
N GLY A 365 -21.21 0.80 -29.22
CA GLY A 365 -20.50 1.93 -29.81
C GLY A 365 -20.27 1.74 -31.31
N LEU A 366 -19.80 0.58 -31.73
CA LEU A 366 -19.60 0.25 -33.14
C LEU A 366 -20.90 0.29 -33.95
N VAL A 367 -21.98 -0.32 -33.43
CA VAL A 367 -23.28 -0.36 -34.14
C VAL A 367 -23.95 1.02 -34.21
N VAL A 368 -23.79 1.85 -33.19
CA VAL A 368 -24.50 3.14 -33.08
C VAL A 368 -23.68 4.32 -33.61
N LEU A 369 -22.37 4.38 -33.31
CA LEU A 369 -21.54 5.56 -33.54
C LEU A 369 -20.63 5.46 -34.76
N ALA A 370 -20.16 4.27 -35.15
CA ALA A 370 -19.12 4.15 -36.19
C ALA A 370 -19.56 4.75 -37.55
N ALA A 371 -20.76 4.42 -38.04
CA ALA A 371 -21.23 4.97 -39.33
C ALA A 371 -21.50 6.49 -39.28
N PRO A 372 -22.17 7.04 -38.25
CA PRO A 372 -22.29 8.48 -38.07
C PRO A 372 -20.94 9.22 -37.92
N LEU A 373 -19.99 8.65 -37.19
CA LEU A 373 -18.62 9.18 -37.06
C LEU A 373 -17.91 9.19 -38.41
N ALA A 374 -17.94 8.08 -39.16
CA ALA A 374 -17.34 8.01 -40.49
C ALA A 374 -17.93 9.08 -41.44
N ALA A 375 -19.24 9.32 -41.36
CA ALA A 375 -19.90 10.37 -42.15
C ALA A 375 -19.53 11.80 -41.71
N ALA A 376 -19.22 12.00 -40.42
CA ALA A 376 -18.70 13.27 -39.92
C ALA A 376 -17.23 13.48 -40.35
N LEU A 377 -16.37 12.48 -40.16
CA LEU A 377 -14.96 12.50 -40.55
C LEU A 377 -14.77 12.65 -42.06
N ALA A 378 -15.65 12.04 -42.86
CA ALA A 378 -15.61 12.13 -44.33
C ALA A 378 -15.90 13.55 -44.87
N SER A 379 -16.26 14.52 -44.01
CA SER A 379 -16.34 15.92 -44.40
C SER A 379 -14.97 16.58 -44.56
N PHE A 380 -13.91 16.01 -43.99
CA PHE A 380 -12.54 16.52 -44.06
C PHE A 380 -11.47 15.46 -44.40
N LEU A 381 -11.79 14.16 -44.30
CA LEU A 381 -10.90 13.05 -44.70
C LEU A 381 -11.46 12.25 -45.89
N PRO A 382 -10.60 11.54 -46.64
CA PRO A 382 -11.05 10.53 -47.60
C PRO A 382 -11.94 9.47 -46.94
N ARG A 383 -13.01 9.06 -47.63
CA ARG A 383 -13.99 8.08 -47.14
C ARG A 383 -13.38 6.78 -46.57
N PRO A 384 -12.35 6.14 -47.16
CA PRO A 384 -11.80 4.92 -46.58
C PRO A 384 -11.11 5.20 -45.24
N LEU A 385 -10.31 6.27 -45.15
CA LEU A 385 -9.63 6.66 -43.93
C LEU A 385 -10.62 7.07 -42.83
N ALA A 386 -11.68 7.79 -43.20
CA ALA A 386 -12.76 8.14 -42.27
C ALA A 386 -13.48 6.90 -41.71
N ALA A 387 -13.65 5.85 -42.50
CA ALA A 387 -14.25 4.60 -42.02
C ALA A 387 -13.30 3.84 -41.07
N VAL A 388 -12.02 3.76 -41.41
CA VAL A 388 -10.98 3.10 -40.59
C VAL A 388 -10.81 3.78 -39.23
N LEU A 389 -10.78 5.12 -39.18
CA LEU A 389 -10.67 5.87 -37.93
C LEU A 389 -11.95 5.83 -37.07
N ALA A 390 -13.12 5.75 -37.71
CA ALA A 390 -14.38 5.80 -36.96
C ALA A 390 -14.62 4.58 -36.08
N VAL A 391 -14.07 3.41 -36.43
CA VAL A 391 -14.21 2.15 -35.69
C VAL A 391 -13.54 2.24 -34.30
N PRO A 392 -12.22 2.48 -34.17
CA PRO A 392 -11.55 2.58 -32.87
C PRO A 392 -12.04 3.80 -32.08
N VAL A 393 -12.33 4.94 -32.72
CA VAL A 393 -12.91 6.10 -32.03
C VAL A 393 -14.27 5.76 -31.40
N ALA A 394 -15.15 5.04 -32.12
CA ALA A 394 -16.44 4.64 -31.59
C ALA A 394 -16.32 3.66 -30.41
N ALA A 395 -15.41 2.69 -30.49
CA ALA A 395 -15.15 1.75 -29.42
C ALA A 395 -14.54 2.46 -28.20
N GLN A 396 -13.52 3.29 -28.39
CA GLN A 396 -12.84 4.00 -27.32
C GLN A 396 -13.80 4.96 -26.59
N LEU A 397 -14.61 5.75 -27.31
CA LEU A 397 -15.61 6.62 -26.67
C LEU A 397 -16.62 5.83 -25.81
N ALA A 398 -17.00 4.62 -26.24
CA ALA A 398 -17.95 3.79 -25.50
C ALA A 398 -17.32 3.12 -24.26
N CYS A 399 -16.06 2.70 -24.36
CA CYS A 399 -15.38 1.94 -23.30
C CYS A 399 -14.60 2.81 -22.31
N GLN A 400 -14.15 4.00 -22.71
CA GLN A 400 -13.25 4.83 -21.92
C GLN A 400 -13.72 5.12 -20.49
N PRO A 401 -15.00 5.43 -20.21
CA PRO A 401 -15.44 5.67 -18.84
C PRO A 401 -15.24 4.46 -17.93
N LEU A 402 -15.37 3.25 -18.46
CA LEU A 402 -15.17 2.01 -17.72
C LEU A 402 -13.68 1.66 -17.60
N LEU A 403 -12.88 1.95 -18.62
CA LEU A 403 -11.43 1.79 -18.55
C LEU A 403 -10.80 2.70 -17.48
N LEU A 404 -11.33 3.91 -17.26
CA LEU A 404 -10.87 4.80 -16.20
C LEU A 404 -11.11 4.28 -14.77
N LEU A 405 -12.00 3.30 -14.59
CA LEU A 405 -12.16 2.61 -13.31
C LEU A 405 -11.06 1.58 -13.06
N LEU A 406 -10.41 1.09 -14.13
CA LEU A 406 -9.33 0.11 -14.08
C LEU A 406 -7.96 0.77 -14.02
N ASP A 407 -7.75 1.78 -14.86
CA ASP A 407 -6.52 2.56 -14.95
C ASP A 407 -6.90 4.04 -15.15
N PRO A 408 -6.60 4.94 -14.20
CA PRO A 408 -6.90 6.37 -14.31
C PRO A 408 -6.08 7.09 -15.40
N ARG A 409 -5.26 6.36 -16.17
CA ARG A 409 -4.45 6.89 -17.28
C ARG A 409 -5.16 6.72 -18.62
N LEU A 410 -5.14 7.77 -19.44
CA LEU A 410 -5.67 7.75 -20.81
C LEU A 410 -4.57 7.44 -21.82
N ALA A 411 -4.76 6.39 -22.63
CA ALA A 411 -3.92 6.06 -23.78
C ALA A 411 -4.20 7.02 -24.96
N VAL A 412 -3.42 8.11 -25.04
CA VAL A 412 -3.65 9.21 -26.01
C VAL A 412 -3.48 8.74 -27.45
N HIS A 413 -2.48 7.89 -27.69
CA HIS A 413 -2.14 7.38 -29.02
C HIS A 413 -2.91 6.10 -29.39
N GLY A 414 -3.85 5.67 -28.55
CA GLY A 414 -4.58 4.40 -28.70
C GLY A 414 -5.28 4.24 -30.04
N VAL A 415 -5.95 5.29 -30.54
CA VAL A 415 -6.62 5.26 -31.87
C VAL A 415 -5.62 5.00 -32.99
N VAL A 416 -4.45 5.65 -32.96
CA VAL A 416 -3.43 5.51 -34.00
C VAL A 416 -2.82 4.12 -33.95
N ALA A 417 -2.47 3.64 -32.75
CA ALA A 417 -1.96 2.29 -32.53
C ALA A 417 -2.94 1.22 -33.07
N ASN A 418 -4.23 1.35 -32.77
CA ASN A 418 -5.28 0.47 -33.27
C ASN A 418 -5.33 0.44 -34.80
N VAL A 419 -5.32 1.60 -35.46
CA VAL A 419 -5.34 1.68 -36.94
C VAL A 419 -4.13 0.99 -37.58
N LEU A 420 -2.97 1.02 -36.93
CA LEU A 420 -1.74 0.40 -37.43
C LEU A 420 -1.68 -1.11 -37.13
N ALA A 421 -2.24 -1.56 -36.00
CA ALA A 421 -2.20 -2.96 -35.56
C ALA A 421 -3.35 -3.81 -36.16
N GLU A 422 -4.54 -3.24 -36.31
CA GLU A 422 -5.77 -3.97 -36.69
C GLU A 422 -5.71 -4.66 -38.06
N PRO A 423 -4.98 -4.20 -39.08
CA PRO A 423 -4.79 -4.98 -40.31
C PRO A 423 -3.97 -6.27 -40.12
N ALA A 424 -3.02 -6.27 -39.18
CA ALA A 424 -2.15 -7.40 -38.90
C ALA A 424 -2.82 -8.42 -37.97
N ALA A 425 -3.63 -7.97 -37.01
CA ALA A 425 -4.25 -8.83 -36.01
C ALA A 425 -5.07 -10.00 -36.60
N PRO A 426 -6.01 -9.82 -37.56
CA PRO A 426 -6.74 -10.93 -38.16
C PRO A 426 -5.84 -11.92 -38.92
N LEU A 427 -4.74 -11.46 -39.50
CA LEU A 427 -3.78 -12.33 -40.19
C LEU A 427 -3.04 -13.21 -39.18
N ALA A 428 -2.60 -12.63 -38.05
CA ALA A 428 -2.00 -13.36 -36.94
C ALA A 428 -3.00 -14.35 -36.32
N THR A 429 -4.25 -13.93 -36.05
CA THR A 429 -5.29 -14.81 -35.51
C THR A 429 -5.60 -15.97 -36.44
N VAL A 430 -5.84 -15.73 -37.74
CA VAL A 430 -6.10 -16.82 -38.70
C VAL A 430 -4.89 -17.75 -38.80
N GLY A 431 -3.68 -17.20 -38.86
CA GLY A 431 -2.45 -17.96 -38.86
C GLY A 431 -2.34 -18.86 -37.63
N GLY A 432 -2.49 -18.29 -36.43
CA GLY A 432 -2.45 -19.03 -35.17
C GLY A 432 -3.56 -20.08 -35.04
N LEU A 433 -4.77 -19.82 -35.54
CA LEU A 433 -5.84 -20.82 -35.62
C LEU A 433 -5.48 -21.98 -36.55
N VAL A 434 -4.77 -21.71 -37.66
CA VAL A 434 -4.27 -22.76 -38.56
C VAL A 434 -3.18 -23.58 -37.88
N VAL A 435 -2.25 -22.95 -37.16
CA VAL A 435 -1.23 -23.66 -36.37
C VAL A 435 -1.92 -24.55 -35.34
N CYS A 436 -2.84 -23.99 -34.56
CA CYS A 436 -3.60 -24.72 -33.56
C CYS A 436 -4.37 -25.91 -34.15
N ALA A 437 -4.99 -25.74 -35.32
CA ALA A 437 -5.70 -26.81 -36.00
C ALA A 437 -4.81 -27.90 -36.60
N THR A 438 -3.51 -27.65 -36.79
CA THR A 438 -2.59 -28.52 -37.56
C THR A 438 -1.42 -29.07 -36.73
N ALA A 439 -1.11 -28.48 -35.57
CA ALA A 439 0.04 -28.81 -34.73
C ALA A 439 0.11 -30.31 -34.40
N SER A 440 -1.02 -30.93 -34.04
CA SER A 440 -1.05 -32.33 -33.59
C SER A 440 -0.89 -33.38 -34.71
N TRP A 441 -1.20 -33.05 -35.97
CA TRP A 441 -1.23 -34.04 -37.07
C TRP A 441 -0.41 -33.67 -38.31
N ALA A 442 0.05 -32.43 -38.42
CA ALA A 442 0.92 -31.94 -39.49
C ALA A 442 1.92 -30.89 -38.96
N PRO A 443 2.85 -31.28 -38.05
CA PRO A 443 3.73 -30.34 -37.36
C PRO A 443 4.58 -29.48 -38.31
N GLY A 444 5.12 -30.04 -39.39
CA GLY A 444 5.89 -29.25 -40.37
C GLY A 444 5.06 -28.19 -41.11
N PHE A 445 3.76 -28.42 -41.32
CA PHE A 445 2.86 -27.40 -41.86
C PHE A 445 2.49 -26.37 -40.78
N ALA A 446 2.30 -26.81 -39.53
CA ALA A 446 2.06 -25.94 -38.39
C ALA A 446 3.23 -24.98 -38.16
N GLU A 447 4.48 -25.44 -38.24
CA GLU A 447 5.68 -24.59 -38.17
C GLU A 447 5.71 -23.54 -39.29
N LEU A 448 5.41 -23.93 -40.52
CA LEU A 448 5.36 -22.99 -41.65
C LEU A 448 4.27 -21.93 -41.45
N ALA A 449 3.08 -22.36 -41.01
CA ALA A 449 1.99 -21.46 -40.67
C ALA A 449 2.36 -20.54 -39.49
N ALA A 450 3.10 -21.04 -38.50
CA ALA A 450 3.55 -20.29 -37.33
C ALA A 450 4.56 -19.21 -37.74
N ARG A 451 5.53 -19.53 -38.60
CA ARG A 451 6.48 -18.53 -39.16
C ARG A 451 5.77 -17.47 -40.02
N ALA A 452 4.73 -17.85 -40.76
CA ALA A 452 3.92 -16.89 -41.51
C ALA A 452 3.08 -15.99 -40.60
N ALA A 453 2.53 -16.53 -39.51
CA ALA A 453 1.75 -15.81 -38.51
C ALA A 453 2.62 -14.96 -37.56
N TRP A 454 3.88 -15.33 -37.39
CA TRP A 454 4.86 -14.60 -36.60
C TRP A 454 5.08 -13.18 -37.13
N VAL A 455 5.18 -12.99 -38.45
CA VAL A 455 5.41 -11.66 -39.06
C VAL A 455 4.34 -10.62 -38.65
N PRO A 456 3.04 -10.86 -38.85
CA PRO A 456 2.02 -9.92 -38.39
C PRO A 456 1.94 -9.82 -36.86
N SER A 457 2.26 -10.89 -36.12
CA SER A 457 2.31 -10.87 -34.64
C SER A 457 3.41 -9.92 -34.13
N THR A 458 4.63 -10.03 -34.67
CA THR A 458 5.76 -9.15 -34.36
C THR A 458 5.44 -7.70 -34.72
N TRP A 459 4.72 -7.46 -35.82
CA TRP A 459 4.27 -6.12 -36.18
C TRP A 459 3.36 -5.50 -35.11
N VAL A 460 2.43 -6.27 -34.54
CA VAL A 460 1.56 -5.78 -33.45
C VAL A 460 2.39 -5.40 -32.22
N GLY A 461 3.32 -6.26 -31.79
CA GLY A 461 4.23 -5.95 -30.67
C GLY A 461 5.09 -4.71 -30.91
N ALA A 462 5.65 -4.58 -32.12
CA ALA A 462 6.44 -3.42 -32.50
C ALA A 462 5.61 -2.11 -32.49
N VAL A 463 4.36 -2.15 -32.95
CA VAL A 463 3.44 -1.00 -32.88
C VAL A 463 3.14 -0.65 -31.42
N ALA A 464 2.92 -1.64 -30.55
CA ALA A 464 2.65 -1.43 -29.14
C ALA A 464 3.81 -0.72 -28.42
N ARG A 465 5.03 -1.28 -28.50
CA ARG A 465 6.23 -0.68 -27.89
C ARG A 465 6.54 0.70 -28.46
N SER A 466 6.42 0.86 -29.78
CA SER A 466 6.64 2.16 -30.43
C SER A 466 5.65 3.22 -29.94
N ALA A 467 4.36 2.90 -29.90
CA ALA A 467 3.33 3.84 -29.43
C ALA A 467 3.45 4.15 -27.94
N ALA A 468 3.87 3.17 -27.12
CA ALA A 468 4.13 3.36 -25.70
C ALA A 468 5.31 4.32 -25.44
N SER A 469 6.31 4.34 -26.32
CA SER A 469 7.47 5.26 -26.21
C SER A 469 7.17 6.72 -26.60
N TRP A 470 6.00 7.02 -27.18
CA TRP A 470 5.68 8.37 -27.64
C TRP A 470 5.39 9.32 -26.46
N PRO A 471 5.69 10.62 -26.60
CA PRO A 471 5.40 11.59 -25.56
C PRO A 471 3.90 11.61 -25.27
N PHE A 472 3.55 11.68 -23.98
CA PHE A 472 2.16 11.63 -23.51
C PHE A 472 1.41 10.35 -23.89
N ALA A 473 2.11 9.22 -24.08
CA ALA A 473 1.44 7.94 -24.33
C ALA A 473 0.37 7.64 -23.27
N ARG A 474 0.67 7.94 -22.00
CA ARG A 474 -0.27 7.93 -20.89
C ARG A 474 -0.41 9.33 -20.30
N VAL A 475 -1.65 9.80 -20.19
CA VAL A 475 -1.97 11.05 -19.47
C VAL A 475 -2.90 10.72 -18.32
N GLU A 476 -2.47 11.07 -17.12
CA GLU A 476 -3.29 10.94 -15.92
C GLU A 476 -4.49 11.89 -15.99
N ILE A 477 -5.66 11.33 -15.79
CA ILE A 477 -6.92 12.07 -15.63
C ILE A 477 -7.30 11.92 -14.16
N ALA A 478 -7.94 12.95 -13.59
CA ALA A 478 -8.49 12.90 -12.24
C ALA A 478 -9.22 11.57 -12.02
N GLY A 479 -8.69 10.74 -11.12
CA GLY A 479 -9.19 9.40 -10.85
C GLY A 479 -10.56 9.39 -10.17
N GLY A 480 -11.07 8.19 -9.92
CA GLY A 480 -12.30 7.97 -9.17
C GLY A 480 -13.59 8.41 -9.89
N ALA A 481 -14.67 8.56 -9.12
CA ALA A 481 -16.01 8.76 -9.68
C ALA A 481 -16.14 10.03 -10.53
N ILE A 482 -15.39 11.10 -10.20
CA ILE A 482 -15.45 12.38 -10.92
C ILE A 482 -14.91 12.20 -12.33
N GLY A 483 -13.72 11.60 -12.50
CA GLY A 483 -13.12 11.35 -13.81
C GLY A 483 -14.04 10.52 -14.72
N VAL A 484 -14.63 9.46 -14.15
CA VAL A 484 -15.58 8.58 -14.86
C VAL A 484 -16.82 9.34 -15.32
N VAL A 485 -17.41 10.18 -14.46
CA VAL A 485 -18.59 10.99 -14.80
C VAL A 485 -18.27 12.02 -15.88
N LEU A 486 -17.11 12.69 -15.77
CA LEU A 486 -16.66 13.65 -16.77
C LEU A 486 -16.42 12.99 -18.13
N MET A 487 -15.76 11.82 -18.16
CA MET A 487 -15.52 11.06 -19.38
C MET A 487 -16.82 10.53 -19.99
N ALA A 488 -17.75 10.01 -19.16
CA ALA A 488 -19.07 9.59 -19.63
C ALA A 488 -19.85 10.77 -20.22
N GLY A 489 -19.81 11.94 -19.56
CA GLY A 489 -20.38 13.18 -20.06
C GLY A 489 -19.80 13.59 -21.41
N PHE A 490 -18.47 13.54 -21.54
CA PHE A 490 -17.76 13.80 -22.80
C PHE A 490 -18.21 12.85 -23.92
N SER A 491 -18.23 11.54 -23.67
CA SER A 491 -18.68 10.53 -24.64
C SER A 491 -20.14 10.75 -25.09
N VAL A 492 -21.03 11.14 -24.16
CA VAL A 492 -22.43 11.47 -24.47
C VAL A 492 -22.53 12.74 -25.32
N LEU A 493 -21.74 13.77 -25.02
CA LEU A 493 -21.70 15.01 -25.82
C LEU A 493 -21.22 14.74 -27.25
N VAL A 494 -20.17 13.94 -27.42
CA VAL A 494 -19.66 13.53 -28.74
C VAL A 494 -20.73 12.74 -29.50
N ALA A 495 -21.34 11.73 -28.86
CA ALA A 495 -22.42 10.94 -29.45
C ALA A 495 -23.60 11.83 -29.86
N GLY A 496 -24.01 12.78 -29.01
CA GLY A 496 -25.08 13.73 -29.28
C GLY A 496 -24.77 14.64 -30.47
N ALA A 497 -23.55 15.18 -30.55
CA ALA A 497 -23.12 16.04 -31.66
C ALA A 497 -23.11 15.30 -33.01
N VAL A 498 -22.69 14.03 -33.02
CA VAL A 498 -22.62 13.20 -34.22
C VAL A 498 -24.01 12.71 -34.65
N LEU A 499 -24.84 12.23 -33.73
CA LEU A 499 -26.16 11.67 -34.01
C LEU A 499 -27.22 12.74 -34.34
N ALA A 500 -27.11 13.95 -33.77
CA ALA A 500 -28.08 15.03 -33.97
C ALA A 500 -27.92 15.81 -35.29
N ARG A 501 -27.35 15.20 -36.34
CA ARG A 501 -26.98 15.87 -37.60
C ARG A 501 -28.15 16.59 -38.31
N SER A 502 -29.40 16.15 -38.07
CA SER A 502 -30.62 16.75 -38.64
C SER A 502 -31.28 17.81 -37.74
N ARG A 503 -30.83 18.01 -36.50
CA ARG A 503 -31.40 18.96 -35.53
C ARG A 503 -30.38 20.02 -35.13
N GLY A 504 -30.31 21.09 -35.92
CA GLY A 504 -29.26 22.12 -35.83
C GLY A 504 -29.04 22.72 -34.44
N HIS A 505 -30.09 22.95 -33.64
CA HIS A 505 -29.96 23.50 -32.29
C HIS A 505 -29.31 22.52 -31.29
N VAL A 506 -29.68 21.24 -31.32
CA VAL A 506 -29.11 20.20 -30.44
C VAL A 506 -27.65 19.97 -30.76
N ARG A 507 -27.31 19.88 -32.05
CA ARG A 507 -25.92 19.74 -32.49
C ARG A 507 -25.07 20.95 -32.06
N ARG A 508 -25.56 22.18 -32.21
CA ARG A 508 -24.83 23.39 -31.78
C ARG A 508 -24.59 23.39 -30.28
N ALA A 509 -25.62 23.09 -29.47
CA ALA A 509 -25.48 23.01 -28.02
C ALA A 509 -24.44 21.94 -27.59
N ALA A 510 -24.51 20.74 -28.16
CA ALA A 510 -23.55 19.67 -27.88
C ALA A 510 -22.12 20.05 -28.26
N VAL A 511 -21.91 20.68 -29.43
CA VAL A 511 -20.58 21.15 -29.86
C VAL A 511 -20.05 22.26 -28.94
N VAL A 512 -20.89 23.22 -28.54
CA VAL A 512 -20.47 24.29 -27.61
C VAL A 512 -20.05 23.72 -26.26
N LEU A 513 -20.84 22.79 -25.70
CA LEU A 513 -20.50 22.12 -24.44
C LEU A 513 -19.23 21.28 -24.57
N LEU A 514 -19.05 20.57 -25.68
CA LEU A 514 -17.85 19.77 -25.97
C LEU A 514 -16.59 20.64 -26.04
N VAL A 515 -16.66 21.75 -26.78
CA VAL A 515 -15.54 22.70 -26.89
C VAL A 515 -15.27 23.33 -25.52
N GLY A 516 -16.32 23.72 -24.79
CA GLY A 516 -16.19 24.22 -23.42
C GLY A 516 -15.48 23.22 -22.49
N SER A 517 -15.88 21.94 -22.50
CA SER A 517 -15.24 20.91 -21.68
C SER A 517 -13.77 20.67 -22.06
N LEU A 518 -13.43 20.71 -23.36
CA LEU A 518 -12.05 20.55 -23.82
C LEU A 518 -11.18 21.76 -23.44
N VAL A 519 -11.72 22.98 -23.52
CA VAL A 519 -11.02 24.21 -23.12
C VAL A 519 -10.80 24.25 -21.61
N VAL A 520 -11.79 23.85 -20.81
CA VAL A 520 -11.64 23.74 -19.35
C VAL A 520 -10.62 22.67 -19.00
N ALA A 521 -10.67 21.50 -19.62
CA ALA A 521 -9.68 20.44 -19.39
C ALA A 521 -8.25 20.88 -19.79
N ALA A 522 -8.09 21.49 -20.96
CA ALA A 522 -6.80 22.03 -21.40
C ALA A 522 -6.32 23.18 -20.50
N GLY A 523 -7.22 24.05 -20.04
CA GLY A 523 -6.93 25.15 -19.12
C GLY A 523 -6.56 24.66 -17.72
N ALA A 524 -7.20 23.59 -17.23
CA ALA A 524 -6.85 22.95 -15.97
C ALA A 524 -5.47 22.27 -16.06
N VAL A 525 -5.21 21.51 -17.12
CA VAL A 525 -3.89 20.86 -17.34
C VAL A 525 -2.79 21.90 -17.52
N ALA A 526 -3.04 22.96 -18.29
CA ALA A 526 -2.08 24.06 -18.47
C ALA A 526 -1.91 24.88 -17.18
N GLY A 527 -2.99 25.09 -16.42
CA GLY A 527 -2.99 25.83 -15.16
C GLY A 527 -2.27 25.09 -14.04
N VAL A 528 -2.44 23.77 -13.94
CA VAL A 528 -1.67 22.92 -13.01
C VAL A 528 -0.20 22.95 -13.37
N ARG A 529 0.18 22.75 -14.65
CA ARG A 529 1.60 22.78 -15.07
C ARG A 529 2.24 24.16 -14.94
N ALA A 530 1.50 25.23 -15.21
CA ALA A 530 1.98 26.59 -15.02
C ALA A 530 2.07 26.93 -13.52
N GLY A 531 1.11 26.48 -12.71
CA GLY A 531 1.10 26.66 -11.26
C GLY A 531 2.26 25.94 -10.58
N GLU A 532 2.49 24.66 -10.90
CA GLU A 532 3.58 23.86 -10.31
C GLU A 532 4.96 24.45 -10.62
N ARG A 533 5.18 24.95 -11.86
CA ARG A 533 6.47 25.54 -12.25
C ARG A 533 6.66 26.99 -11.80
N SER A 534 5.59 27.74 -11.49
CA SER A 534 5.70 29.16 -11.15
C SER A 534 5.91 29.42 -9.65
N VAL A 535 5.80 28.39 -8.80
CA VAL A 535 5.88 28.54 -7.34
C VAL A 535 7.29 28.25 -6.80
N VAL A 536 8.09 27.43 -7.50
CA VAL A 536 9.47 27.13 -7.09
C VAL A 536 10.41 28.28 -7.50
N PRO A 537 11.24 28.81 -6.59
CA PRO A 537 12.20 29.84 -6.93
C PRO A 537 13.23 29.36 -7.95
N ASP A 538 13.53 30.20 -8.95
CA ASP A 538 14.70 30.01 -9.80
C ASP A 538 15.97 29.98 -8.90
N GLY A 539 16.80 28.96 -9.09
CA GLY A 539 18.08 28.81 -8.35
C GLY A 539 18.02 27.99 -7.07
N TRP A 540 17.09 27.03 -6.94
CA TRP A 540 17.17 26.00 -5.91
C TRP A 540 18.45 25.15 -6.07
N THR A 541 19.07 24.79 -4.95
CA THR A 541 20.31 23.98 -4.93
C THR A 541 20.08 22.62 -4.32
N ILE A 542 19.30 22.53 -3.25
CA ILE A 542 18.96 21.26 -2.57
C ILE A 542 17.47 21.28 -2.29
N ALA A 543 16.75 20.19 -2.56
CA ALA A 543 15.33 20.07 -2.27
C ALA A 543 14.98 18.72 -1.66
N GLN A 544 14.19 18.74 -0.60
CA GLN A 544 13.57 17.57 0.01
C GLN A 544 12.18 17.41 -0.61
N CYS A 545 11.93 16.27 -1.27
CA CYS A 545 10.62 15.94 -1.82
C CYS A 545 9.70 15.36 -0.73
N ASP A 546 8.43 15.75 -0.74
CA ASP A 546 7.38 15.08 0.03
C ASP A 546 6.91 13.84 -0.73
N VAL A 547 7.51 12.69 -0.42
CA VAL A 547 7.24 11.39 -1.05
C VAL A 547 6.49 10.43 -0.12
N GLY A 548 5.76 10.97 0.86
CA GLY A 548 5.06 10.15 1.85
C GLY A 548 6.00 9.67 2.95
N GLN A 549 6.03 8.37 3.24
CA GLN A 549 6.87 7.84 4.33
C GLN A 549 8.34 7.77 3.97
N GLY A 550 8.64 7.78 2.67
CA GLY A 550 9.99 7.69 2.16
C GLY A 550 10.83 8.95 2.15
N ASP A 551 12.07 8.76 1.69
CA ASP A 551 13.07 9.80 1.53
C ASP A 551 13.40 10.03 0.05
N ALA A 552 13.54 11.29 -0.33
CA ALA A 552 13.96 11.68 -1.67
C ALA A 552 14.52 13.11 -1.65
N VAL A 553 15.83 13.23 -1.92
CA VAL A 553 16.57 14.50 -1.87
C VAL A 553 17.18 14.82 -3.23
N LEU A 554 16.80 15.94 -3.81
CA LEU A 554 17.40 16.49 -5.02
C LEU A 554 18.59 17.39 -4.67
N VAL A 555 19.71 17.19 -5.36
CA VAL A 555 20.90 18.06 -5.29
C VAL A 555 21.22 18.55 -6.69
N ARG A 556 21.27 19.86 -6.88
CA ARG A 556 21.54 20.49 -8.18
C ARG A 556 22.84 21.27 -8.14
N SER A 557 23.65 21.10 -9.18
CA SER A 557 24.84 21.90 -9.43
C SER A 557 24.97 22.19 -10.92
N ALA A 558 24.92 23.48 -11.28
CA ALA A 558 24.84 23.94 -12.66
C ALA A 558 23.65 23.31 -13.43
N ASP A 559 23.93 22.55 -14.48
CA ASP A 559 22.98 21.82 -15.32
C ASP A 559 22.84 20.34 -14.93
N GLN A 560 23.50 19.90 -13.86
CA GLN A 560 23.47 18.52 -13.39
C GLN A 560 22.65 18.36 -12.12
N VAL A 561 21.95 17.22 -12.01
CA VAL A 561 21.08 16.88 -10.89
C VAL A 561 21.41 15.49 -10.36
N ALA A 562 21.58 15.40 -9.04
CA ALA A 562 21.56 14.14 -8.31
C ALA A 562 20.24 13.96 -7.57
N LEU A 563 19.84 12.71 -7.40
CA LEU A 563 18.72 12.28 -6.57
C LEU A 563 19.25 11.27 -5.55
N VAL A 564 19.04 11.52 -4.27
CA VAL A 564 19.33 10.58 -3.17
C VAL A 564 17.99 10.01 -2.71
N ASP A 565 17.84 8.69 -2.89
CA ASP A 565 16.62 7.91 -2.70
C ASP A 565 15.41 8.38 -3.52
N VAL A 566 14.40 7.51 -3.64
CA VAL A 566 13.22 7.72 -4.49
C VAL A 566 11.91 7.71 -3.71
N GLY A 567 11.91 7.29 -2.45
CA GLY A 567 10.69 7.11 -1.68
C GLY A 567 9.90 5.86 -2.05
N ASP A 568 8.70 5.71 -1.47
CA ASP A 568 7.75 4.62 -1.74
C ASP A 568 6.55 5.02 -2.61
N ASP A 569 6.36 6.31 -2.91
CA ASP A 569 5.23 6.83 -3.67
C ASP A 569 5.64 7.38 -5.05
N GLU A 570 5.30 6.64 -6.10
CA GLU A 570 5.59 7.00 -7.49
C GLU A 570 4.95 8.33 -7.94
N GLU A 571 3.72 8.60 -7.49
CA GLU A 571 2.97 9.80 -7.90
C GLU A 571 3.58 11.03 -7.25
N ALA A 572 3.92 10.93 -5.95
CA ALA A 572 4.54 11.98 -5.18
C ALA A 572 5.94 12.34 -5.71
N LEU A 573 6.80 11.33 -5.94
CA LEU A 573 8.12 11.54 -6.54
C LEU A 573 7.98 12.17 -7.94
N GLY A 574 7.10 11.61 -8.77
CA GLY A 574 6.84 12.14 -10.11
C GLY A 574 6.35 13.60 -10.08
N GLY A 575 5.55 13.96 -9.07
CA GLY A 575 5.11 15.32 -8.79
C GLY A 575 6.26 16.25 -8.43
N CYS A 576 7.12 15.84 -7.49
CA CYS A 576 8.30 16.60 -7.08
C CYS A 576 9.25 16.87 -8.27
N LEU A 577 9.62 15.84 -9.03
CA LEU A 577 10.50 15.97 -10.19
C LEU A 577 9.95 16.95 -11.24
N ARG A 578 8.64 16.88 -11.53
CA ARG A 578 7.99 17.82 -12.46
C ARG A 578 8.01 19.26 -11.96
N ARG A 579 7.83 19.45 -10.65
CA ARG A 579 7.78 20.74 -9.98
C ARG A 579 9.14 21.43 -9.96
N PHE A 580 10.20 20.69 -9.66
CA PHE A 580 11.59 21.18 -9.71
C PHE A 580 12.18 21.21 -11.13
N GLY A 581 11.44 20.68 -12.13
CA GLY A 581 11.84 20.71 -13.54
C GLY A 581 12.97 19.74 -13.87
N VAL A 582 13.01 18.59 -13.21
CA VAL A 582 14.04 17.57 -13.36
C VAL A 582 13.57 16.51 -14.37
N ASP A 583 14.11 16.57 -15.59
CA ASP A 583 13.81 15.60 -16.65
C ASP A 583 14.88 14.49 -16.77
N ARG A 584 16.08 14.71 -16.21
CA ARG A 584 17.22 13.78 -16.23
C ARG A 584 17.90 13.77 -14.85
N ILE A 585 18.37 12.60 -14.42
CA ILE A 585 19.16 12.43 -13.20
C ILE A 585 20.56 12.00 -13.62
N ASP A 586 21.57 12.83 -13.35
CA ASP A 586 22.96 12.53 -13.68
C ASP A 586 23.55 11.52 -12.71
N LEU A 587 23.14 11.58 -11.44
CA LEU A 587 23.61 10.72 -10.37
C LEU A 587 22.47 10.32 -9.42
N LEU A 588 22.07 9.05 -9.45
CA LEU A 588 21.17 8.46 -8.45
C LEU A 588 22.00 7.87 -7.31
N VAL A 589 21.58 8.05 -6.07
CA VAL A 589 22.15 7.37 -4.90
C VAL A 589 21.01 6.64 -4.19
N LEU A 590 21.05 5.31 -4.16
CA LEU A 590 20.14 4.51 -3.35
C LEU A 590 20.88 4.11 -2.08
N THR A 591 20.47 4.67 -0.94
CA THR A 591 21.19 4.54 0.32
C THR A 591 21.11 3.13 0.87
N HIS A 592 19.94 2.50 0.80
CA HIS A 592 19.66 1.09 1.11
C HIS A 592 18.35 0.67 0.44
N PHE A 593 17.98 -0.61 0.53
CA PHE A 593 16.90 -1.23 -0.26
C PHE A 593 15.57 -1.40 0.51
N ASP A 594 15.31 -0.57 1.52
CA ASP A 594 14.00 -0.55 2.16
C ASP A 594 12.99 0.18 1.28
N ALA A 595 11.71 -0.22 1.38
CA ALA A 595 10.67 0.19 0.43
C ALA A 595 10.46 1.71 0.38
N ASP A 596 10.66 2.39 1.50
CA ASP A 596 10.62 3.84 1.70
C ASP A 596 11.85 4.57 1.12
N HIS A 597 12.82 3.86 0.55
CA HIS A 597 13.97 4.44 -0.16
C HIS A 597 14.03 4.05 -1.63
N VAL A 598 13.57 2.85 -2.00
CA VAL A 598 13.65 2.32 -3.38
C VAL A 598 12.29 2.04 -4.05
N GLY A 599 11.18 2.18 -3.33
CA GLY A 599 9.85 1.75 -3.79
C GLY A 599 9.34 2.46 -5.04
N ALA A 600 9.79 3.69 -5.31
CA ALA A 600 9.42 4.47 -6.49
C ALA A 600 10.51 4.51 -7.59
N VAL A 601 11.44 3.55 -7.62
CA VAL A 601 12.58 3.56 -8.55
C VAL A 601 12.15 3.55 -10.03
N ASP A 602 11.02 2.92 -10.34
CA ASP A 602 10.46 2.84 -11.69
C ASP A 602 10.17 4.20 -12.32
N VAL A 603 9.93 5.23 -11.50
CA VAL A 603 9.71 6.61 -11.98
C VAL A 603 10.96 7.19 -12.67
N VAL A 604 12.15 6.75 -12.24
CA VAL A 604 13.44 7.29 -12.69
C VAL A 604 14.18 6.33 -13.62
N THR A 605 13.74 5.07 -13.75
CA THR A 605 14.28 4.08 -14.69
C THR A 605 14.34 4.64 -16.12
N GLY A 606 15.50 4.50 -16.77
CA GLY A 606 15.78 5.06 -18.10
C GLY A 606 16.04 6.58 -18.14
N ARG A 607 16.05 7.29 -16.99
CA ARG A 607 16.42 8.71 -16.88
C ARG A 607 17.72 8.96 -16.13
N VAL A 608 18.34 7.89 -15.61
CA VAL A 608 19.53 7.92 -14.76
C VAL A 608 20.80 7.71 -15.58
N GLY A 609 21.79 8.58 -15.39
CA GLY A 609 23.12 8.42 -15.98
C GLY A 609 24.00 7.42 -15.23
N ARG A 610 24.14 7.63 -13.92
CA ARG A 610 24.92 6.77 -13.02
C ARG A 610 24.15 6.54 -11.73
N ALA A 611 24.17 5.32 -11.20
CA ALA A 611 23.54 4.97 -9.93
C ALA A 611 24.59 4.44 -8.95
N LEU A 612 24.65 5.02 -7.75
CA LEU A 612 25.42 4.51 -6.62
C LEU A 612 24.46 3.77 -5.71
N VAL A 613 24.77 2.54 -5.34
CA VAL A 613 23.88 1.72 -4.51
C VAL A 613 24.62 1.24 -3.25
N GLY A 614 23.89 1.14 -2.14
CA GLY A 614 24.35 0.44 -0.94
C GLY A 614 24.46 -1.08 -1.16
N PRO A 615 24.88 -1.84 -0.13
CA PRO A 615 24.96 -3.29 -0.21
C PRO A 615 23.57 -3.92 -0.43
N THR A 616 23.49 -4.95 -1.28
CA THR A 616 22.27 -5.76 -1.48
C THR A 616 22.25 -6.98 -0.55
N ALA A 617 21.06 -7.45 -0.17
CA ALA A 617 20.89 -8.67 0.63
C ALA A 617 19.81 -9.64 0.11
N SER A 618 18.96 -9.20 -0.82
CA SER A 618 17.86 -10.00 -1.35
C SER A 618 17.89 -10.09 -2.89
N PRO A 619 17.27 -11.12 -3.50
CA PRO A 619 17.07 -11.18 -4.95
C PRO A 619 16.24 -10.01 -5.51
N ASP A 620 15.35 -9.42 -4.69
CA ASP A 620 14.55 -8.27 -5.11
C ASP A 620 15.43 -7.01 -5.22
N ASP A 621 16.42 -6.85 -4.34
CA ASP A 621 17.41 -5.77 -4.39
C ASP A 621 18.28 -5.88 -5.67
N GLU A 622 18.71 -7.11 -5.99
CA GLU A 622 19.50 -7.40 -7.20
C GLU A 622 18.71 -7.07 -8.47
N HIS A 623 17.40 -7.33 -8.48
CA HIS A 623 16.53 -7.01 -9.62
C HIS A 623 16.48 -5.49 -9.89
N ILE A 624 16.38 -4.67 -8.83
CA ILE A 624 16.40 -3.20 -8.97
C ILE A 624 17.73 -2.73 -9.59
N VAL A 625 18.85 -3.31 -9.16
CA VAL A 625 20.18 -3.02 -9.72
C VAL A 625 20.26 -3.41 -11.20
N ASP A 626 19.76 -4.60 -11.55
CA ASP A 626 19.75 -5.11 -12.91
C ASP A 626 18.85 -4.28 -13.83
N ASP A 627 17.69 -3.83 -13.36
CA ASP A 627 16.76 -2.98 -14.12
C ASP A 627 17.34 -1.59 -14.40
N LEU A 628 17.98 -0.98 -13.40
CA LEU A 628 18.69 0.29 -13.58
C LEU A 628 19.81 0.13 -14.63
N ALA A 629 20.61 -0.94 -14.53
CA ALA A 629 21.67 -1.24 -15.49
C ALA A 629 21.12 -1.52 -16.90
N GLY A 630 20.04 -2.31 -17.00
CA GLY A 630 19.34 -2.66 -18.24
C GLY A 630 18.73 -1.44 -18.93
N SER A 631 18.32 -0.44 -18.16
CA SER A 631 17.80 0.84 -18.67
C SER A 631 18.88 1.83 -19.13
N GLY A 632 20.16 1.47 -18.98
CA GLY A 632 21.31 2.22 -19.48
C GLY A 632 22.08 3.02 -18.43
N ALA A 633 21.76 2.89 -17.14
CA ALA A 633 22.52 3.53 -16.07
C ALA A 633 23.83 2.77 -15.75
N GLU A 634 24.91 3.49 -15.44
CA GLU A 634 26.10 2.88 -14.85
C GLU A 634 25.86 2.64 -13.35
N VAL A 635 25.59 1.39 -12.95
CA VAL A 635 25.31 1.05 -11.55
C VAL A 635 26.58 0.58 -10.84
N VAL A 636 26.88 1.17 -9.67
CA VAL A 636 28.08 0.88 -8.88
C VAL A 636 27.70 0.75 -7.41
N GLU A 637 27.96 -0.42 -6.83
CA GLU A 637 27.91 -0.59 -5.37
C GLU A 637 29.06 0.18 -4.72
N VAL A 638 28.74 1.04 -3.74
CA VAL A 638 29.71 1.96 -3.15
C VAL A 638 30.01 1.66 -1.68
N ALA A 639 31.25 1.95 -1.31
CA ALA A 639 31.71 1.98 0.06
C ALA A 639 32.62 3.20 0.27
N VAL A 640 33.01 3.43 1.52
CA VAL A 640 33.90 4.52 1.93
C VAL A 640 35.11 4.66 1.01
N GLY A 641 35.41 5.91 0.63
CA GLY A 641 36.52 6.24 -0.28
C GLY A 641 36.12 6.35 -1.76
N THR A 642 34.87 6.04 -2.11
CA THR A 642 34.31 6.36 -3.43
C THR A 642 33.99 7.85 -3.52
N GLY A 643 34.26 8.49 -4.66
CA GLY A 643 33.98 9.91 -4.85
C GLY A 643 33.94 10.31 -6.31
N GLY A 644 33.47 11.52 -6.56
CA GLY A 644 33.34 12.08 -7.91
C GLY A 644 32.93 13.55 -7.90
N VAL A 645 32.40 14.01 -9.02
CA VAL A 645 31.97 15.40 -9.23
C VAL A 645 30.57 15.40 -9.86
N LEU A 646 29.72 16.31 -9.40
CA LEU A 646 28.43 16.68 -9.97
C LEU A 646 28.47 18.20 -10.23
N GLY A 647 28.61 18.59 -11.49
CA GLY A 647 28.78 19.98 -11.91
C GLY A 647 29.98 20.65 -11.23
N GLU A 648 29.70 21.64 -10.39
CA GLU A 648 30.70 22.37 -9.59
C GLU A 648 30.83 21.81 -8.14
N LEU A 649 30.10 20.74 -7.78
CA LEU A 649 30.17 20.08 -6.46
C LEU A 649 30.99 18.79 -6.54
N GLY A 650 31.96 18.62 -5.64
CA GLY A 650 32.61 17.34 -5.38
C GLY A 650 31.77 16.51 -4.39
N TRP A 651 31.68 15.21 -4.61
CA TRP A 651 31.00 14.29 -3.70
C TRP A 651 31.90 13.15 -3.25
N SER A 652 31.72 12.71 -2.01
CA SER A 652 32.48 11.62 -1.41
C SER A 652 31.59 10.77 -0.51
N VAL A 653 31.64 9.46 -0.72
CA VAL A 653 30.98 8.46 0.11
C VAL A 653 31.80 8.26 1.39
N LEU A 654 31.19 8.55 2.53
CA LEU A 654 31.80 8.44 3.86
C LEU A 654 31.44 7.13 4.58
N TRP A 655 30.35 6.48 4.15
CA TRP A 655 29.81 5.23 4.69
C TRP A 655 29.01 4.53 3.57
N PRO A 656 28.88 3.19 3.50
CA PRO A 656 29.31 2.15 4.45
C PRO A 656 30.74 1.66 4.30
N LEU A 657 31.19 0.81 5.23
CA LEU A 657 32.39 0.00 5.05
C LEU A 657 32.07 -1.20 4.15
N ARG A 658 33.07 -1.71 3.41
CA ARG A 658 32.93 -2.90 2.54
C ARG A 658 32.51 -4.18 3.28
N THR A 659 32.59 -4.19 4.60
CA THR A 659 32.26 -5.33 5.47
C THR A 659 30.87 -5.21 6.09
N ASP A 660 30.19 -4.08 5.93
CA ASP A 660 28.87 -3.87 6.51
C ASP A 660 27.82 -4.65 5.71
N THR A 661 26.85 -5.20 6.43
CA THR A 661 25.73 -5.94 5.85
C THR A 661 24.60 -4.99 5.49
N ALA A 662 23.86 -5.27 4.43
CA ALA A 662 22.73 -4.44 3.98
C ALA A 662 21.72 -4.13 5.11
N GLY A 663 21.11 -2.96 5.03
CA GLY A 663 20.16 -2.40 6.00
C GLY A 663 20.51 -0.96 6.37
N ASN A 664 19.73 -0.36 7.28
CA ASN A 664 19.81 1.07 7.63
C ASN A 664 21.21 1.48 8.11
N ASP A 665 21.87 0.64 8.92
CA ASP A 665 23.22 0.88 9.42
C ASP A 665 24.32 0.83 8.34
N ALA A 666 24.00 0.35 7.14
CA ALA A 666 24.85 0.38 5.96
C ALA A 666 24.41 1.43 4.92
N SER A 667 23.52 2.37 5.30
CA SER A 667 23.08 3.46 4.43
C SER A 667 24.25 4.22 3.83
N VAL A 668 24.20 4.49 2.54
CA VAL A 668 25.22 5.31 1.86
C VAL A 668 25.17 6.75 2.38
N VAL A 669 26.22 7.17 3.09
CA VAL A 669 26.38 8.57 3.52
C VAL A 669 27.22 9.32 2.50
N VAL A 670 26.67 10.39 1.93
CA VAL A 670 27.34 11.20 0.91
C VAL A 670 27.58 12.61 1.40
N LEU A 671 28.84 13.05 1.36
CA LEU A 671 29.24 14.43 1.62
C LEU A 671 29.49 15.16 0.30
N TRP A 672 28.86 16.33 0.15
CA TRP A 672 28.95 17.22 -0.99
C TRP A 672 29.69 18.50 -0.58
N ARG A 673 30.72 18.87 -1.35
CA ARG A 673 31.55 20.06 -1.10
C ARG A 673 31.75 20.89 -2.38
N PRO A 674 31.63 22.23 -2.28
CA PRO A 674 31.99 23.12 -3.39
C PRO A 674 33.44 22.94 -3.82
N LEU A 675 33.67 22.80 -5.13
CA LEU A 675 35.03 22.76 -5.70
C LEU A 675 35.67 24.16 -5.72
N PRO A 676 37.01 24.26 -5.77
CA PRO A 676 37.69 25.56 -5.92
C PRO A 676 37.21 26.30 -7.18
N GLY A 677 36.59 27.47 -7.00
CA GLY A 677 36.02 28.27 -8.09
C GLY A 677 34.51 28.15 -8.28
N CYS A 678 33.81 27.39 -7.41
CA CYS A 678 32.35 27.31 -7.39
C CYS A 678 31.71 28.70 -7.31
N ARG A 679 30.57 28.85 -7.98
CA ARG A 679 29.74 30.05 -7.90
C ARG A 679 29.15 30.23 -6.48
N ARG A 680 28.59 31.43 -6.22
CA ARG A 680 28.09 31.80 -4.87
C ARG A 680 26.92 30.95 -4.37
N ASP A 681 26.30 30.17 -5.24
CA ASP A 681 25.13 29.32 -5.03
C ASP A 681 25.46 27.86 -4.67
N CYS A 682 26.74 27.48 -4.60
CA CYS A 682 27.16 26.15 -4.20
C CYS A 682 27.12 25.95 -2.68
N LEU A 683 26.32 25.00 -2.21
CA LEU A 683 26.19 24.65 -0.80
C LEU A 683 26.91 23.35 -0.48
N SER A 684 27.47 23.27 0.72
CA SER A 684 27.93 22.00 1.28
C SER A 684 26.77 21.27 1.96
N PHE A 685 26.64 19.99 1.65
CA PHE A 685 25.50 19.16 2.06
C PHE A 685 26.02 17.80 2.52
N VAL A 686 25.42 17.24 3.56
CA VAL A 686 25.63 15.84 3.91
C VAL A 686 24.28 15.14 4.02
N ASP A 687 24.19 14.00 3.33
CA ASP A 687 23.10 13.05 3.52
C ASP A 687 23.56 11.97 4.50
N LEU A 688 22.88 11.86 5.64
CA LEU A 688 23.21 10.88 6.68
C LEU A 688 22.54 9.52 6.46
N GLY A 689 21.69 9.38 5.44
CA GLY A 689 20.89 8.16 5.21
C GLY A 689 20.07 7.83 6.45
N ASP A 690 20.04 6.54 6.81
CA ASP A 690 19.25 6.01 7.91
C ASP A 690 20.11 5.41 9.04
N LEU A 691 21.34 5.90 9.17
CA LEU A 691 22.28 5.46 10.21
C LEU A 691 21.72 5.66 11.63
N ALA A 692 21.82 4.62 12.45
CA ALA A 692 21.61 4.72 13.90
C ALA A 692 22.76 5.47 14.62
N ALA A 693 22.58 5.80 15.90
CA ALA A 693 23.57 6.56 16.67
C ALA A 693 24.95 5.85 16.75
N ALA A 694 24.99 4.52 16.69
CA ALA A 694 26.24 3.76 16.76
C ALA A 694 27.12 3.93 15.49
N PRO A 695 26.63 3.70 14.26
CA PRO A 695 27.34 4.10 13.05
C PRO A 695 27.65 5.59 12.98
N GLN A 696 26.73 6.47 13.41
CA GLN A 696 26.99 7.92 13.45
C GLN A 696 28.21 8.29 14.32
N ARG A 697 28.39 7.65 15.49
CA ARG A 697 29.59 7.82 16.33
C ARG A 697 30.87 7.43 15.60
N ARG A 698 30.84 6.31 14.87
CA ARG A 698 31.99 5.82 14.10
C ARG A 698 32.30 6.75 12.94
N LEU A 699 31.27 7.20 12.23
CA LEU A 699 31.37 8.20 11.16
C LEU A 699 32.02 9.49 11.67
N LEU A 700 31.55 10.03 12.81
CA LEU A 700 32.15 11.22 13.42
C LEU A 700 33.62 11.00 13.80
N SER A 701 33.95 9.82 14.32
CA SER A 701 35.33 9.49 14.70
C SER A 701 36.25 9.37 13.48
N ALA A 702 35.75 8.80 12.39
CA ALA A 702 36.53 8.54 11.17
C ALA A 702 36.62 9.78 10.24
N ALA A 703 35.53 10.54 10.11
CA ALA A 703 35.37 11.60 9.13
C ALA A 703 35.04 12.97 9.75
N GLY A 704 35.12 13.12 11.08
CA GLY A 704 34.67 14.32 11.78
C GLY A 704 35.31 15.62 11.31
N GLN A 705 36.57 15.62 10.86
CA GLN A 705 37.17 16.82 10.26
C GLN A 705 36.56 17.20 8.90
N ALA A 706 36.24 16.21 8.07
CA ALA A 706 35.63 16.42 6.75
C ALA A 706 34.17 16.90 6.87
N LEU A 707 33.49 16.52 7.95
CA LEU A 707 32.08 16.83 8.23
C LEU A 707 31.86 18.24 8.80
N ARG A 708 32.91 18.94 9.26
CA ARG A 708 32.76 20.27 9.89
C ARG A 708 32.32 21.37 8.92
N GLY A 709 31.33 22.17 9.32
CA GLY A 709 30.90 23.34 8.56
C GLY A 709 30.26 22.95 7.24
N VAL A 710 29.28 22.04 7.31
CA VAL A 710 28.32 21.82 6.22
C VAL A 710 27.21 22.87 6.30
N ASP A 711 26.60 23.26 5.19
CA ASP A 711 25.52 24.24 5.19
C ASP A 711 24.15 23.57 5.44
N VAL A 712 23.95 22.38 4.89
CA VAL A 712 22.71 21.61 4.95
C VAL A 712 22.98 20.16 5.40
N VAL A 713 22.11 19.60 6.22
CA VAL A 713 22.11 18.18 6.60
C VAL A 713 20.74 17.57 6.33
N LYS A 714 20.70 16.37 5.70
CA LYS A 714 19.52 15.50 5.81
C LYS A 714 19.65 14.72 7.11
N VAL A 715 18.68 14.90 8.00
CA VAL A 715 18.67 14.28 9.33
C VAL A 715 18.51 12.78 9.17
N SER A 716 19.29 11.99 9.91
CA SER A 716 19.30 10.54 9.75
C SER A 716 17.93 9.92 10.07
N HIS A 717 17.52 8.89 9.32
CA HIS A 717 16.39 8.00 9.65
C HIS A 717 15.09 8.76 9.94
N HIS A 718 14.71 9.66 9.03
CA HIS A 718 13.49 10.47 9.11
C HIS A 718 13.34 11.27 10.43
N GLY A 719 14.44 11.46 11.18
CA GLY A 719 14.41 12.06 12.51
C GLY A 719 14.02 11.08 13.62
N SER A 720 14.42 9.80 13.55
CA SER A 720 14.27 8.82 14.63
C SER A 720 14.95 9.27 15.93
N ALA A 721 14.63 8.69 17.08
CA ALA A 721 15.26 9.05 18.36
C ALA A 721 16.71 8.54 18.48
N ASP A 722 17.13 7.60 17.63
CA ASP A 722 18.44 6.95 17.70
C ASP A 722 19.52 7.78 16.97
N GLN A 723 19.83 8.94 17.55
CA GLN A 723 20.70 9.96 16.97
C GLN A 723 21.92 10.24 17.85
N HIS A 724 23.02 10.66 17.25
CA HIS A 724 24.23 11.05 17.96
C HIS A 724 24.45 12.57 17.96
N ALA A 725 24.06 13.24 19.05
CA ALA A 725 24.11 14.71 19.18
C ALA A 725 25.44 15.36 18.79
N ALA A 726 26.57 14.78 19.21
CA ALA A 726 27.88 15.37 18.90
C ALA A 726 28.21 15.36 17.40
N LEU A 727 27.53 14.54 16.59
CA LEU A 727 27.64 14.60 15.14
C LEU A 727 27.02 15.91 14.64
N TYR A 728 25.79 16.23 15.02
CA TYR A 728 25.10 17.46 14.63
C TYR A 728 25.83 18.72 15.11
N ASP A 729 26.37 18.71 16.33
CA ASP A 729 27.24 19.78 16.84
C ASP A 729 28.51 19.96 15.99
N ALA A 730 29.11 18.86 15.54
CA ALA A 730 30.30 18.89 14.72
C ALA A 730 30.00 19.34 13.28
N LEU A 731 28.83 18.99 12.73
CA LEU A 731 28.35 19.44 11.43
C LEU A 731 28.21 20.96 11.40
N GLY A 732 27.53 21.52 12.41
CA GLY A 732 27.23 22.96 12.50
C GLY A 732 26.39 23.46 11.32
N ALA A 733 25.45 22.63 10.86
CA ALA A 733 24.58 22.92 9.72
C ALA A 733 23.65 24.11 10.00
N ALA A 734 23.36 24.90 8.96
CA ALA A 734 22.42 26.01 9.05
C ALA A 734 20.96 25.56 8.82
N VAL A 735 20.76 24.52 7.99
CA VAL A 735 19.45 23.96 7.66
C VAL A 735 19.49 22.45 7.85
N ALA A 736 18.44 21.91 8.46
CA ALA A 736 18.23 20.47 8.59
C ALA A 736 16.95 20.04 7.88
N LEU A 737 17.07 19.11 6.95
CA LEU A 737 15.99 18.55 6.17
C LEU A 737 15.53 17.23 6.79
N VAL A 738 14.22 17.08 6.96
CA VAL A 738 13.59 15.87 7.50
C VAL A 738 12.49 15.44 6.52
N GLY A 739 12.76 14.39 5.74
CA GLY A 739 11.75 13.70 4.94
C GLY A 739 10.87 12.84 5.86
N VAL A 740 9.56 13.07 5.85
CA VAL A 740 8.55 12.33 6.61
C VAL A 740 7.15 12.65 6.10
N GLY A 741 6.24 11.68 6.12
CA GLY A 741 4.88 11.87 5.62
C GLY A 741 3.90 12.39 6.66
N ALA A 742 2.89 13.14 6.25
CA ALA A 742 1.82 13.65 7.12
C ALA A 742 1.07 12.55 7.90
N ASP A 743 0.93 11.36 7.29
CA ASP A 743 0.28 10.20 7.90
C ASP A 743 1.28 9.22 8.54
N ASN A 744 2.46 9.69 8.96
CA ASN A 744 3.50 8.83 9.51
C ASN A 744 3.05 8.02 10.73
N THR A 745 3.10 6.70 10.60
CA THR A 745 2.73 5.73 11.63
C THR A 745 3.92 5.25 12.48
N TYR A 746 5.16 5.50 12.06
CA TYR A 746 6.39 5.15 12.77
C TYR A 746 6.72 6.11 13.93
N GLY A 747 6.02 7.25 14.01
CA GLY A 747 6.20 8.24 15.07
C GLY A 747 7.46 9.08 14.92
N HIS A 748 7.93 9.25 13.68
CA HIS A 748 9.00 10.19 13.31
C HIS A 748 8.39 11.49 12.75
N PRO A 749 9.13 12.61 12.77
CA PRO A 749 10.34 12.82 13.55
C PRO A 749 10.05 12.86 15.06
N ARG A 750 10.99 12.33 15.83
CA ARG A 750 10.94 12.33 17.30
C ARG A 750 11.34 13.71 17.83
N ARG A 751 10.68 14.15 18.91
CA ARG A 751 10.94 15.45 19.53
C ARG A 751 12.40 15.58 19.95
N GLU A 752 12.99 14.51 20.46
CA GLU A 752 14.39 14.44 20.89
C GLU A 752 15.38 14.69 19.73
N ALA A 753 15.05 14.23 18.52
CA ALA A 753 15.87 14.46 17.33
C ALA A 753 15.75 15.90 16.85
N LEU A 754 14.53 16.46 16.86
CA LEU A 754 14.29 17.87 16.51
C LEU A 754 15.03 18.81 17.47
N ASP A 755 14.84 18.62 18.78
CA ASP A 755 15.47 19.44 19.81
C ASP A 755 17.01 19.34 19.70
N MET A 756 17.57 18.15 19.42
CA MET A 756 19.01 17.94 19.23
C MET A 756 19.57 18.74 18.05
N VAL A 757 18.85 18.77 16.93
CA VAL A 757 19.27 19.48 15.71
C VAL A 757 19.09 20.99 15.85
N GLU A 758 18.02 21.43 16.53
CA GLU A 758 17.77 22.84 16.85
C GLU A 758 18.80 23.39 17.86
N GLU A 759 19.18 22.60 18.89
CA GLU A 759 20.23 22.95 19.86
C GLU A 759 21.60 23.11 19.20
N ALA A 760 21.88 22.31 18.16
CA ALA A 760 23.07 22.45 17.31
C ALA A 760 23.03 23.70 16.40
N GLY A 761 21.89 24.40 16.34
CA GLY A 761 21.72 25.70 15.70
C GLY A 761 21.15 25.69 14.28
N ALA A 762 20.62 24.55 13.81
CA ALA A 762 20.02 24.43 12.48
C ALA A 762 18.53 24.83 12.47
N GLU A 763 18.06 25.46 11.39
CA GLU A 763 16.62 25.60 11.11
C GLU A 763 16.08 24.30 10.52
N VAL A 764 15.10 23.70 11.19
CA VAL A 764 14.51 22.42 10.76
C VAL A 764 13.37 22.64 9.77
N THR A 765 13.33 21.81 8.73
CA THR A 765 12.27 21.76 7.72
C THR A 765 11.75 20.35 7.60
N ARG A 766 10.42 20.18 7.54
CA ARG A 766 9.80 18.85 7.55
C ARG A 766 8.73 18.75 6.47
N THR A 767 8.79 17.70 5.66
CA THR A 767 7.84 17.53 4.54
C THR A 767 6.41 17.29 5.00
N ASP A 768 6.21 16.69 6.17
CA ASP A 768 4.87 16.45 6.73
C ASP A 768 4.09 17.73 7.04
N LEU A 769 4.80 18.84 7.26
CA LEU A 769 4.20 20.16 7.52
C LEU A 769 4.34 21.11 6.33
N ASP A 770 5.50 21.08 5.69
CA ASP A 770 5.92 22.07 4.71
C ASP A 770 5.70 21.60 3.26
N GLY A 771 5.33 20.34 3.04
CA GLY A 771 5.36 19.69 1.72
C GLY A 771 6.78 19.64 1.15
N ASP A 772 6.91 19.74 -0.17
CA ASP A 772 8.23 19.91 -0.78
C ASP A 772 8.94 21.14 -0.20
N ALA A 773 10.22 20.97 0.14
CA ALA A 773 11.05 22.05 0.67
C ALA A 773 12.33 22.20 -0.14
N ALA A 774 12.78 23.44 -0.33
CA ALA A 774 14.00 23.72 -1.10
C ALA A 774 14.85 24.81 -0.47
N VAL A 775 16.17 24.57 -0.46
CA VAL A 775 17.18 25.53 -0.08
C VAL A 775 17.61 26.31 -1.32
N VAL A 776 17.50 27.63 -1.23
CA VAL A 776 17.79 28.59 -2.30
C VAL A 776 18.84 29.57 -1.82
N VAL A 777 19.87 29.83 -2.63
CA VAL A 777 20.86 30.85 -2.31
C VAL A 777 20.42 32.19 -2.87
N GLY A 778 20.16 33.16 -1.99
CA GLY A 778 19.82 34.54 -2.37
C GLY A 778 20.97 35.53 -2.16
N ASP A 779 20.80 36.76 -2.63
CA ASP A 779 21.78 37.85 -2.48
C ASP A 779 22.12 38.18 -1.00
N ALA A 780 21.22 37.85 -0.07
CA ALA A 780 21.34 38.10 1.37
C ALA A 780 21.71 36.87 2.21
N GLY A 781 21.91 35.69 1.60
CA GLY A 781 22.21 34.43 2.29
C GLY A 781 21.31 33.26 1.90
N LEU A 782 21.32 32.20 2.71
CA LEU A 782 20.44 31.04 2.56
C LEU A 782 18.98 31.43 2.80
N ARG A 783 18.10 30.95 1.91
CA ARG A 783 16.65 31.07 2.04
C ARG A 783 16.03 29.69 1.88
N LEU A 784 14.96 29.46 2.61
CA LEU A 784 14.20 28.23 2.53
C LEU A 784 12.85 28.53 1.86
N TRP A 785 12.51 27.70 0.89
CA TRP A 785 11.20 27.66 0.26
C TRP A 785 10.45 26.42 0.73
N ARG A 786 9.15 26.57 1.00
CA ARG A 786 8.24 25.54 1.49
C ARG A 786 6.99 25.56 0.62
N GLN A 787 6.50 24.41 0.18
CA GLN A 787 5.26 24.30 -0.59
C GLN A 787 4.05 24.77 0.23
N HIS A 788 3.99 24.38 1.49
CA HIS A 788 2.94 24.74 2.44
C HIS A 788 3.54 25.72 3.47
N ALA A 789 3.29 27.02 3.27
CA ALA A 789 3.66 28.00 4.29
C ALA A 789 2.73 27.83 5.50
N SER A 790 3.23 27.22 6.58
CA SER A 790 2.56 27.22 7.87
C SER A 790 2.48 28.65 8.40
N GLY A 791 1.25 29.16 8.56
CA GLY A 791 1.02 30.41 9.28
C GLY A 791 1.41 30.22 10.73
N ALA A 792 2.44 30.93 11.19
CA ALA A 792 2.70 31.08 12.61
C ALA A 792 1.47 31.72 13.26
N GLU A 793 0.95 31.12 14.33
CA GLU A 793 -0.07 31.71 15.20
C GLU A 793 0.44 33.07 15.72
N SER A 794 0.03 34.15 15.07
CA SER A 794 0.10 35.49 15.64
C SER A 794 -1.22 35.77 16.36
N ASP A 795 -1.13 35.97 17.67
CA ASP A 795 -2.14 36.66 18.47
C ASP A 795 -2.40 38.07 17.86
N ASP A 796 -3.35 38.20 16.94
CA ASP A 796 -4.13 39.43 16.77
C ASP A 796 -5.35 39.22 15.85
N GLU A 797 -6.56 39.41 16.39
CA GLU A 797 -7.79 39.56 15.62
C GLU A 797 -7.77 40.90 14.86
N SER A 798 -7.67 40.89 13.52
CA SER A 798 -8.35 41.86 12.63
C SER A 798 -8.03 41.65 11.14
N SER A 799 -9.00 41.11 10.40
CA SER A 799 -9.33 41.37 8.98
C SER A 799 -8.24 41.33 7.87
N ALA A 800 -8.31 40.33 6.97
CA ALA A 800 -8.46 40.45 5.51
C ALA A 800 -8.10 39.13 4.77
N GLU A 801 -8.65 38.95 3.56
CA GLU A 801 -8.63 37.76 2.69
C GLU A 801 -7.24 37.16 2.36
N PRO A 802 -7.13 35.85 2.03
CA PRO A 802 -5.85 35.19 1.80
C PRO A 802 -5.34 35.40 0.36
N SER A 803 -4.17 36.02 0.21
CA SER A 803 -3.37 35.95 -1.01
C SER A 803 -2.24 34.93 -0.84
N ALA A 804 -2.14 33.98 -1.77
CA ALA A 804 -1.03 33.03 -1.84
C ALA A 804 0.25 33.76 -2.28
N SER A 805 1.19 33.94 -1.36
CA SER A 805 2.57 34.35 -1.65
C SER A 805 3.50 33.69 -0.63
N GLY A 806 4.37 32.77 -1.09
CA GLY A 806 5.40 32.16 -0.25
C GLY A 806 6.39 33.23 0.24
N GLU A 807 6.55 33.34 1.55
CA GLU A 807 7.41 34.33 2.19
C GLU A 807 8.77 33.71 2.52
N ALA A 808 9.86 34.36 2.11
CA ALA A 808 11.22 33.89 2.32
C ALA A 808 11.82 34.47 3.61
N VAL A 809 12.18 33.60 4.56
CA VAL A 809 12.87 33.98 5.81
C VAL A 809 14.38 34.04 5.56
N THR A 810 15.06 35.07 6.11
CA THR A 810 16.51 35.27 5.96
C THR A 810 17.23 34.96 7.27
N LEU A 811 18.10 33.95 7.29
CA LEU A 811 18.84 33.52 8.48
C LEU A 811 20.17 34.29 8.66
N GLY A 812 20.41 34.84 9.86
CA GLY A 812 21.63 35.56 10.23
C GLY A 812 22.57 34.74 11.13
N ARG A 813 23.88 34.76 10.86
CA ARG A 813 24.92 34.04 11.63
C ARG A 813 25.02 34.56 13.09
N GLY A 814 24.64 33.73 14.08
CA GLY A 814 24.68 34.05 15.51
C GLY A 814 26.05 33.84 16.19
N ARG A 815 26.40 34.71 17.16
CA ARG A 815 27.59 34.63 18.04
C ARG A 815 27.23 34.04 19.42
N PRO A 816 28.13 33.30 20.10
CA PRO A 816 27.82 32.65 21.38
C PRO A 816 27.83 33.60 22.58
N ARG A 817 26.89 33.41 23.54
CA ARG A 817 26.75 34.15 24.81
C ARG A 817 27.20 33.30 26.01
N ARG A 818 27.86 33.93 27.00
CA ARG A 818 28.34 33.33 28.27
C ARG A 818 27.28 33.33 29.39
N PRO A 819 27.25 32.36 30.33
CA PRO A 819 26.39 32.39 31.51
C PRO A 819 27.08 32.87 32.81
N ARG A 820 26.27 33.32 33.79
CA ARG A 820 26.64 33.80 35.14
C ARG A 820 26.29 32.74 36.22
N PRO A 821 26.94 32.72 37.41
CA PRO A 821 26.74 31.65 38.40
C PRO A 821 25.67 31.97 39.46
N ARG A 822 25.05 30.92 40.04
CA ARG A 822 24.20 31.02 41.25
C ARG A 822 24.46 29.91 42.28
N ARG A 823 24.27 30.32 43.54
CA ARG A 823 24.61 29.70 44.84
C ARG A 823 23.95 28.36 45.13
N THR A 824 24.70 27.50 45.81
CA THR A 824 24.27 26.24 46.45
C THR A 824 23.64 26.48 47.83
N VAL A 825 22.60 25.70 48.15
CA VAL A 825 22.05 25.54 49.50
C VAL A 825 21.88 24.05 49.74
N ALA A 826 22.48 23.54 50.82
CA ALA A 826 22.42 22.16 51.26
C ALA A 826 21.11 21.85 52.01
N ALA A 827 20.60 20.63 51.87
CA ALA A 827 19.58 20.07 52.76
C ALA A 827 19.90 18.60 53.09
N ARG A 828 19.91 18.31 54.39
CA ARG A 828 20.08 16.98 55.02
C ARG A 828 18.74 16.23 55.01
N THR A 829 18.78 14.90 54.83
CA THR A 829 17.76 14.00 55.36
C THR A 829 18.38 12.72 55.92
N THR A 830 17.76 12.24 57.00
CA THR A 830 18.15 11.13 57.86
C THR A 830 17.23 9.93 57.65
N GLY A 831 17.77 8.71 57.58
CA GLY A 831 17.02 7.45 57.65
C GLY A 831 17.90 6.33 58.22
N LYS A 832 17.39 5.60 59.23
CA LYS A 832 18.08 4.58 60.04
C LYS A 832 18.02 3.17 59.40
N PRO A 833 18.93 2.24 59.77
CA PRO A 833 19.36 1.13 58.92
C PRO A 833 18.72 -0.23 59.24
N THR A 834 18.68 -1.12 58.26
CA THR A 834 18.43 -2.57 58.45
C THR A 834 19.62 -3.41 58.01
N LYS A 835 20.24 -4.05 59.01
CA LYS A 835 21.18 -5.20 59.06
C LYS A 835 22.05 -5.52 57.83
N LYS A 836 23.30 -5.09 57.96
CA LYS A 836 24.47 -5.21 57.07
C LYS A 836 24.99 -6.65 56.90
N ALA A 837 25.17 -7.07 55.65
CA ALA A 837 26.44 -7.69 55.27
C ALA A 837 27.50 -6.58 55.26
N VAL A 838 28.70 -6.85 55.76
CA VAL A 838 29.76 -5.82 55.88
C VAL A 838 30.24 -5.44 54.48
N VAL A 839 29.58 -4.47 53.88
CA VAL A 839 30.04 -3.74 52.69
C VAL A 839 30.91 -2.59 53.19
N ALA A 840 32.15 -2.51 52.72
CA ALA A 840 33.10 -1.47 53.10
C ALA A 840 32.98 -0.22 52.20
N VAL A 841 32.36 -0.34 51.03
CA VAL A 841 32.02 0.76 50.11
C VAL A 841 30.77 1.51 50.53
N ASP A 842 30.76 2.83 50.36
CA ASP A 842 29.61 3.69 50.66
C ASP A 842 28.48 3.47 49.62
N GLN A 843 27.30 3.07 50.10
CA GLN A 843 26.11 2.88 49.26
C GLN A 843 25.25 4.14 49.31
N VAL A 844 25.06 4.77 48.15
CA VAL A 844 24.29 6.01 48.00
C VAL A 844 23.05 5.80 47.13
N PRO A 845 21.96 6.54 47.38
CA PRO A 845 20.81 6.54 46.47
C PRO A 845 21.16 7.23 45.14
N TRP A 846 20.42 6.91 44.08
CA TRP A 846 20.68 7.39 42.71
C TRP A 846 20.87 8.92 42.58
N HIS A 847 20.12 9.71 43.35
CA HIS A 847 20.16 11.18 43.32
C HIS A 847 21.36 11.78 44.07
N ALA A 848 22.12 10.96 44.80
CA ALA A 848 23.29 11.36 45.60
C ALA A 848 24.60 10.79 45.04
N ILE A 849 24.62 10.42 43.76
CA ILE A 849 25.84 10.03 43.06
C ILE A 849 26.87 11.16 43.12
N ARG A 850 28.14 10.78 43.30
CA ARG A 850 29.28 11.69 43.41
C ARG A 850 30.52 11.08 42.75
N PRO A 851 31.47 11.90 42.27
CA PRO A 851 32.74 11.42 41.72
C PRO A 851 33.51 10.50 42.67
N ALA A 852 33.95 9.36 42.16
CA ALA A 852 34.88 8.43 42.81
C ALA A 852 35.66 7.66 41.73
N PRO A 853 36.90 7.19 42.00
CA PRO A 853 37.69 6.45 41.01
C PRO A 853 36.94 5.25 40.40
N VAL A 854 36.06 4.62 41.19
CA VAL A 854 35.17 3.56 40.74
C VAL A 854 33.74 3.84 41.22
N VAL A 855 32.77 3.78 40.32
CA VAL A 855 31.35 3.96 40.63
C VAL A 855 30.57 2.76 40.13
N LEU A 856 30.04 1.95 41.05
CA LEU A 856 29.20 0.81 40.71
C LEU A 856 27.73 1.23 40.69
N VAL A 857 27.07 1.19 39.54
CA VAL A 857 25.64 1.46 39.42
C VAL A 857 24.89 0.14 39.31
N SER A 858 24.24 -0.29 40.40
CA SER A 858 23.65 -1.63 40.52
C SER A 858 22.14 -1.61 40.64
N GLY A 859 21.46 -2.60 40.08
CA GLY A 859 20.01 -2.83 40.25
C GLY A 859 19.21 -2.73 38.95
N PRO A 860 17.98 -3.26 38.92
CA PRO A 860 17.22 -3.47 37.67
C PRO A 860 16.59 -2.21 37.07
N GLU A 861 16.50 -1.11 37.82
CA GLU A 861 15.84 0.10 37.33
C GLU A 861 16.76 0.89 36.39
N GLN A 862 16.56 0.73 35.09
CA GLN A 862 17.41 1.31 34.06
C GLN A 862 17.32 2.84 34.01
N PHE A 863 16.10 3.39 34.13
CA PHE A 863 15.89 4.84 34.08
C PHE A 863 16.66 5.58 35.19
N LEU A 864 16.59 5.08 36.43
CA LEU A 864 17.31 5.68 37.56
C LEU A 864 18.83 5.56 37.40
N ALA A 865 19.29 4.45 36.83
CA ALA A 865 20.71 4.23 36.59
C ALA A 865 21.26 5.18 35.53
N GLU A 866 20.59 5.32 34.39
CA GLU A 866 20.97 6.26 33.33
C GLU A 866 20.95 7.70 33.84
N ARG A 867 19.94 8.06 34.63
CA ARG A 867 19.82 9.38 35.24
C ARG A 867 20.97 9.65 36.24
N ALA A 868 21.35 8.66 37.05
CA ALA A 868 22.48 8.80 37.95
C ALA A 868 23.80 8.97 37.17
N VAL A 869 24.06 8.13 36.16
CA VAL A 869 25.28 8.23 35.34
C VAL A 869 25.34 9.58 34.61
N ARG A 870 24.21 10.07 34.10
CA ARG A 870 24.11 11.41 33.48
C ARG A 870 24.45 12.51 34.50
N GLN A 871 23.87 12.44 35.70
CA GLN A 871 24.15 13.39 36.78
C GLN A 871 25.64 13.41 37.17
N LEU A 872 26.30 12.24 37.20
CA LEU A 872 27.75 12.16 37.45
C LEU A 872 28.57 12.77 36.32
N ARG A 873 28.23 12.46 35.06
CA ARG A 873 28.89 13.05 33.89
C ARG A 873 28.76 14.56 33.91
N ASP A 874 27.56 15.08 34.13
CA ASP A 874 27.31 16.52 34.12
C ASP A 874 28.06 17.23 35.26
N GLN A 875 28.23 16.58 36.43
CA GLN A 875 29.10 17.07 37.50
C GLN A 875 30.57 17.11 37.06
N LEU A 876 31.08 16.03 36.47
CA LEU A 876 32.48 15.95 36.02
C LEU A 876 32.79 16.93 34.89
N VAL A 877 31.89 17.11 33.93
CA VAL A 877 32.01 18.11 32.85
C VAL A 877 31.95 19.54 33.39
N ALA A 878 31.17 19.77 34.45
CA ALA A 878 31.14 21.07 35.12
C ALA A 878 32.43 21.35 35.92
N GLU A 879 33.10 20.32 36.44
CA GLU A 879 34.40 20.42 37.11
C GLU A 879 35.54 20.62 36.11
N ASP A 880 35.56 19.82 35.03
CA ASP A 880 36.54 19.92 33.94
C ASP A 880 35.86 19.74 32.56
N PRO A 881 35.75 20.82 31.76
CA PRO A 881 35.17 20.75 30.42
C PRO A 881 35.97 19.90 29.41
N SER A 882 37.21 19.53 29.73
CA SER A 882 38.07 18.67 28.91
C SER A 882 37.89 17.17 29.15
N LEU A 883 36.94 16.79 30.02
CA LEU A 883 36.65 15.39 30.35
C LEU A 883 36.41 14.53 29.10
N GLU A 884 37.25 13.53 28.88
CA GLU A 884 37.03 12.52 27.85
C GLU A 884 36.08 11.43 28.36
N VAL A 885 34.98 11.17 27.64
CA VAL A 885 34.03 10.12 28.00
C VAL A 885 34.19 8.94 27.03
N HIS A 886 34.45 7.75 27.55
CA HIS A 886 34.61 6.52 26.78
C HIS A 886 33.59 5.48 27.23
N ASP A 887 32.89 4.86 26.29
CA ASP A 887 31.88 3.84 26.55
C ASP A 887 32.41 2.45 26.21
N LEU A 888 32.15 1.48 27.09
CA LEU A 888 32.56 0.10 26.95
C LEU A 888 31.37 -0.84 27.16
N GLU A 889 31.29 -1.88 26.34
CA GLU A 889 30.30 -2.94 26.49
C GLU A 889 30.97 -4.20 27.04
N ALA A 890 30.50 -4.66 28.21
CA ALA A 890 31.16 -5.77 28.88
C ALA A 890 30.96 -7.13 28.18
N ASP A 891 29.91 -7.29 27.37
CA ASP A 891 29.55 -8.53 26.65
C ASP A 891 30.37 -8.78 25.38
N HIS A 892 30.87 -7.73 24.73
CA HIS A 892 31.75 -7.80 23.55
C HIS A 892 33.20 -7.36 23.81
N TYR A 893 33.54 -7.06 25.07
CA TYR A 893 34.83 -6.54 25.50
C TYR A 893 36.04 -7.33 24.97
N GLN A 894 37.00 -6.62 24.38
CA GLN A 894 38.26 -7.18 23.88
C GLN A 894 39.39 -7.06 24.92
N PRO A 895 40.25 -8.09 25.08
CA PRO A 895 41.38 -8.02 26.02
C PRO A 895 42.29 -6.79 25.75
N GLY A 896 42.63 -6.05 26.80
CA GLY A 896 43.53 -4.88 26.77
C GLY A 896 42.85 -3.52 26.57
N GLU A 897 41.55 -3.49 26.30
CA GLU A 897 40.80 -2.27 25.97
C GLU A 897 40.68 -1.30 27.16
N LEU A 898 40.35 -1.81 28.36
CA LEU A 898 40.25 -1.03 29.60
C LEU A 898 41.58 -0.36 29.98
N ILE A 899 42.70 -1.09 29.87
CA ILE A 899 44.03 -0.55 30.20
C ILE A 899 44.46 0.50 29.17
N THR A 900 44.10 0.31 27.91
CA THR A 900 44.41 1.27 26.84
C THR A 900 43.67 2.58 27.07
N LEU A 901 42.36 2.51 27.36
CA LEU A 901 41.54 3.70 27.59
C LEU A 901 41.83 4.39 28.92
N ALA A 902 42.21 3.64 29.95
CA ALA A 902 42.64 4.17 31.24
C ALA A 902 44.10 4.67 31.25
N SER A 903 44.82 4.60 30.12
CA SER A 903 46.21 5.04 30.08
C SER A 903 46.31 6.58 30.17
N PRO A 904 47.32 7.13 30.88
CA PRO A 904 47.42 8.57 31.08
C PRO A 904 47.54 9.36 29.76
N SER A 905 46.77 10.43 29.62
CA SER A 905 46.88 11.35 28.47
C SER A 905 48.19 12.14 28.53
N LEU A 906 48.78 12.42 27.36
CA LEU A 906 49.90 13.38 27.21
C LEU A 906 49.52 14.81 27.66
N PHE A 907 48.22 15.11 27.71
CA PHE A 907 47.67 16.40 28.11
C PHE A 907 47.02 16.41 29.49
N ALA A 908 47.10 15.29 30.23
CA ALA A 908 46.54 15.12 31.58
C ALA A 908 45.03 15.42 31.71
N GLU A 909 44.25 15.15 30.66
CA GLU A 909 42.79 15.30 30.67
C GLU A 909 42.14 14.17 31.49
N PRO A 910 41.14 14.48 32.32
CA PRO A 910 40.43 13.47 33.10
C PRO A 910 39.55 12.59 32.20
N ARG A 911 39.38 11.33 32.58
CA ARG A 911 38.68 10.31 31.78
C ARG A 911 37.49 9.73 32.53
N LEU A 912 36.34 9.59 31.87
CA LEU A 912 35.17 8.89 32.37
C LEU A 912 34.95 7.64 31.51
N LEU A 913 35.25 6.46 32.07
CA LEU A 913 35.03 5.17 31.42
C LEU A 913 33.68 4.61 31.89
N ARG A 914 32.68 4.54 31.01
CA ARG A 914 31.35 4.00 31.34
C ARG A 914 31.20 2.60 30.75
N VAL A 915 31.11 1.60 31.61
CA VAL A 915 30.90 0.22 31.20
C VAL A 915 29.44 -0.18 31.40
N VAL A 916 28.78 -0.63 30.34
CA VAL A 916 27.41 -1.15 30.34
C VAL A 916 27.38 -2.67 30.22
N SER A 917 26.22 -3.27 30.52
CA SER A 917 25.97 -4.71 30.39
C SER A 917 26.91 -5.60 31.21
N VAL A 918 27.38 -5.16 32.39
CA VAL A 918 28.35 -5.91 33.20
C VAL A 918 27.79 -7.28 33.65
N GLU A 919 26.47 -7.42 33.73
CA GLU A 919 25.81 -8.71 33.97
C GLU A 919 25.97 -9.73 32.83
N LYS A 920 26.38 -9.31 31.64
CA LYS A 920 26.68 -10.17 30.50
C LYS A 920 28.18 -10.28 30.21
N CYS A 921 29.03 -9.88 31.16
CA CYS A 921 30.45 -9.68 30.88
C CYS A 921 31.21 -10.92 30.37
N THR A 922 32.19 -10.70 29.48
CA THR A 922 33.17 -11.71 29.06
C THR A 922 34.12 -12.07 30.21
N ASP A 923 34.78 -13.23 30.12
CA ASP A 923 35.78 -13.64 31.12
C ASP A 923 37.04 -12.73 31.07
N ALA A 924 37.35 -12.20 29.88
CA ALA A 924 38.44 -11.24 29.68
C ALA A 924 38.15 -9.94 30.43
N PHE A 925 36.95 -9.37 30.25
CA PHE A 925 36.52 -8.17 30.98
C PHE A 925 36.59 -8.38 32.49
N LEU A 926 36.05 -9.49 32.97
CA LEU A 926 36.01 -9.81 34.40
C LEU A 926 37.42 -9.88 34.99
N THR A 927 38.35 -10.52 34.28
CA THR A 927 39.73 -10.70 34.75
C THR A 927 40.52 -9.40 34.75
N GLU A 928 40.38 -8.59 33.70
CA GLU A 928 41.11 -7.32 33.58
C GLU A 928 40.56 -6.24 34.49
N THR A 929 39.25 -6.14 34.64
CA THR A 929 38.62 -5.18 35.56
C THR A 929 38.98 -5.51 37.01
N LEU A 930 38.99 -6.79 37.39
CA LEU A 930 39.46 -7.19 38.73
C LEU A 930 40.91 -6.77 38.99
N ARG A 931 41.78 -6.88 37.98
CA ARG A 931 43.18 -6.42 38.07
C ARG A 931 43.27 -4.90 38.16
N TYR A 932 42.46 -4.18 37.38
CA TYR A 932 42.41 -2.72 37.38
C TYR A 932 41.99 -2.15 38.75
N LEU A 933 41.04 -2.79 39.44
CA LEU A 933 40.59 -2.35 40.76
C LEU A 933 41.69 -2.37 41.84
N GLU A 934 42.77 -3.14 41.67
CA GLU A 934 43.91 -3.17 42.61
C GLU A 934 44.71 -1.86 42.56
N SER A 935 44.75 -1.19 41.40
CA SER A 935 45.45 0.07 41.19
C SER A 935 44.77 0.89 40.09
N PRO A 936 43.63 1.55 40.38
CA PRO A 936 42.94 2.40 39.42
C PRO A 936 43.86 3.52 38.92
N ALA A 937 43.69 3.92 37.65
CA ALA A 937 44.47 5.01 37.09
C ALA A 937 44.05 6.35 37.70
N ASP A 938 45.03 7.21 37.99
CA ASP A 938 44.77 8.57 38.44
C ASP A 938 43.99 9.35 37.36
N ASP A 939 43.15 10.30 37.80
CA ASP A 939 42.29 11.13 36.95
C ASP A 939 41.35 10.33 36.00
N THR A 940 41.08 9.05 36.33
CA THR A 940 40.13 8.19 35.61
C THR A 940 38.99 7.75 36.52
N TYR A 941 37.75 7.95 36.07
CA TYR A 941 36.52 7.54 36.72
C TYR A 941 35.93 6.33 35.99
N LEU A 942 35.95 5.16 36.61
CA LEU A 942 35.38 3.93 36.06
C LEU A 942 33.96 3.70 36.58
N VAL A 943 32.95 3.87 35.73
CA VAL A 943 31.55 3.60 36.05
C VAL A 943 31.17 2.21 35.53
N LEU A 944 30.66 1.34 36.40
CA LEU A 944 30.26 -0.03 36.07
C LEU A 944 28.75 -0.18 36.25
N ARG A 945 28.01 -0.43 35.17
CA ARG A 945 26.56 -0.65 35.21
C ARG A 945 26.23 -2.14 35.21
N HIS A 946 25.58 -2.60 36.29
CA HIS A 946 25.09 -3.98 36.44
C HIS A 946 23.58 -3.98 36.69
N GLY A 947 22.81 -4.46 35.71
CA GLY A 947 21.34 -4.52 35.75
C GLY A 947 20.77 -5.60 36.67
N GLY A 948 21.61 -6.54 37.13
CA GLY A 948 21.21 -7.67 37.95
C GLY A 948 21.54 -9.02 37.30
N GLY A 949 21.61 -10.09 38.10
CA GLY A 949 22.02 -11.43 37.64
C GLY A 949 23.23 -11.98 38.38
N VAL A 950 23.63 -13.22 38.05
CA VAL A 950 24.69 -13.97 38.74
C VAL A 950 26.08 -13.73 38.12
N ARG A 951 26.12 -13.48 36.81
CA ARG A 951 27.35 -13.23 36.06
C ARG A 951 27.90 -11.84 36.43
N GLY A 952 29.22 -11.74 36.59
CA GLY A 952 29.88 -10.56 37.15
C GLY A 952 29.84 -10.44 38.69
N LYS A 953 29.15 -11.33 39.41
CA LYS A 953 29.03 -11.25 40.89
C LYS A 953 30.35 -11.12 41.65
N LYS A 954 31.40 -11.83 41.20
CA LYS A 954 32.75 -11.74 41.79
C LYS A 954 33.32 -10.31 41.74
N LEU A 955 33.05 -9.57 40.67
CA LEU A 955 33.46 -8.18 40.51
C LEU A 955 32.70 -7.27 41.49
N LEU A 956 31.37 -7.44 41.57
CA LEU A 956 30.52 -6.68 42.49
C LEU A 956 30.94 -6.90 43.95
N ASP A 957 31.17 -8.14 44.34
CA ASP A 957 31.61 -8.50 45.70
C ASP A 957 32.99 -7.89 46.03
N THR A 958 33.90 -7.82 45.04
CA THR A 958 35.23 -7.21 45.18
C THR A 958 35.16 -5.69 45.36
N ILE A 959 34.33 -5.00 44.57
CA ILE A 959 34.09 -3.57 44.72
C ILE A 959 33.45 -3.30 46.09
N ARG A 960 32.41 -4.04 46.46
CA ARG A 960 31.72 -3.91 47.76
C ARG A 960 32.64 -4.15 48.96
N ALA A 961 33.70 -4.93 48.80
CA ALA A 961 34.72 -5.14 49.82
C ALA A 961 35.69 -3.95 50.00
N GLY A 962 35.59 -2.88 49.19
CA GLY A 962 36.40 -1.67 49.32
C GLY A 962 37.53 -1.53 48.29
N VAL A 963 37.71 -2.52 47.42
CA VAL A 963 38.80 -2.52 46.43
C VAL A 963 38.46 -1.56 45.28
N GLY A 964 39.38 -0.66 44.94
CA GLY A 964 39.18 0.39 43.94
C GLY A 964 38.66 1.74 44.49
N GLY A 965 38.41 1.85 45.81
CA GLY A 965 38.13 3.15 46.45
C GLY A 965 36.86 3.85 45.97
N GLY A 966 35.80 3.09 45.68
CA GLY A 966 34.61 3.56 44.98
C GLY A 966 33.35 3.81 45.83
N VAL A 967 32.25 4.16 45.15
CA VAL A 967 30.88 4.23 45.69
C VAL A 967 29.95 3.28 44.93
N GLU A 968 28.91 2.76 45.60
CA GLU A 968 27.86 1.99 44.95
C GLU A 968 26.54 2.79 44.94
N VAL A 969 25.95 2.92 43.76
CA VAL A 969 24.69 3.61 43.52
C VAL A 969 23.61 2.58 43.24
N VAL A 970 22.68 2.43 44.18
CA VAL A 970 21.65 1.39 44.08
C VAL A 970 20.40 1.95 43.38
N CYS A 971 20.13 1.44 42.19
CA CYS A 971 18.99 1.75 41.32
C CYS A 971 18.00 0.57 41.35
N ALA A 972 17.29 0.45 42.47
CA ALA A 972 16.25 -0.55 42.65
C ALA A 972 14.96 -0.11 41.94
N GLU A 973 14.23 -1.09 41.40
CA GLU A 973 12.89 -0.90 40.82
C GLU A 973 11.94 -0.36 41.88
N LEU A 974 11.22 0.72 41.56
CA LEU A 974 10.24 1.30 42.46
C LEU A 974 8.95 0.49 42.34
N LYS A 975 8.70 -0.43 43.28
CA LYS A 975 7.56 -1.35 43.19
C LYS A 975 6.31 -0.86 43.88
N LYS A 976 6.45 0.06 44.83
CA LYS A 976 5.33 0.58 45.61
C LYS A 976 4.87 1.92 45.07
N ASP A 977 3.57 2.11 44.99
CA ASP A 977 2.97 3.38 44.59
C ASP A 977 3.43 4.54 45.48
N THR A 978 3.71 4.29 46.76
CA THR A 978 4.29 5.29 47.66
C THR A 978 5.67 5.76 47.22
N GLU A 979 6.50 4.85 46.70
CA GLU A 979 7.85 5.17 46.21
C GLU A 979 7.79 5.97 44.90
N LYS A 980 6.84 5.63 44.00
CA LYS A 980 6.57 6.39 42.76
C LYS A 980 5.96 7.76 43.05
N HIS A 981 5.08 7.83 44.03
CA HIS A 981 4.51 9.09 44.51
C HIS A 981 5.57 10.01 45.11
N ASP A 982 6.49 9.47 45.92
CA ASP A 982 7.61 10.25 46.46
C ASP A 982 8.58 10.69 45.36
N PHE A 983 8.81 9.86 44.34
CA PHE A 983 9.59 10.20 43.15
C PHE A 983 8.97 11.37 42.37
N ALA A 984 7.70 11.26 41.96
CA ALA A 984 7.00 12.32 41.23
C ALA A 984 6.90 13.61 42.06
N ALA A 985 6.64 13.51 43.37
CA ALA A 985 6.70 14.67 44.27
C ALA A 985 8.09 15.32 44.29
N GLY A 986 9.15 14.52 44.19
CA GLY A 986 10.53 14.95 44.10
C GLY A 986 10.82 15.76 42.83
N GLU A 987 10.26 15.35 41.68
CA GLU A 987 10.41 16.05 40.39
C GLU A 987 9.82 17.46 40.46
N PHE A 988 8.58 17.60 40.94
CA PHE A 988 7.97 18.92 41.07
C PHE A 988 8.68 19.80 42.11
N ARG A 989 9.18 19.19 43.19
CA ARG A 989 9.92 19.90 44.24
C ARG A 989 11.27 20.42 43.75
N SER A 990 12.01 19.65 42.94
CA SER A 990 13.29 20.07 42.39
C SER A 990 13.14 21.24 41.41
N ALA A 991 12.05 21.26 40.65
CA ALA A 991 11.65 22.36 39.76
C ALA A 991 10.96 23.54 40.47
N ARG A 992 10.79 23.49 41.80
CA ARG A 992 10.11 24.50 42.63
C ARG A 992 8.64 24.77 42.22
N ARG A 993 7.94 23.76 41.70
CA ARG A 993 6.51 23.81 41.37
C ARG A 993 5.65 23.23 42.50
N ARG A 994 4.43 23.75 42.68
CA ARG A 994 3.43 23.16 43.61
C ARG A 994 2.57 22.15 42.86
N VAL A 995 2.23 21.03 43.50
CA VAL A 995 1.35 19.99 42.95
C VAL A 995 0.32 19.56 44.00
N SER A 996 -0.95 19.46 43.62
CA SER A 996 -2.00 18.99 44.53
C SER A 996 -1.86 17.49 44.80
N GLY A 997 -2.32 17.05 45.98
CA GLY A 997 -2.27 15.63 46.34
C GLY A 997 -3.12 14.72 45.44
N GLY A 998 -4.20 15.23 44.84
CA GLY A 998 -4.98 14.47 43.88
C GLY A 998 -4.33 14.44 42.49
N ALA A 999 -3.67 15.52 42.05
CA ALA A 999 -2.94 15.57 40.78
C ALA A 999 -1.79 14.56 40.77
N LEU A 1000 -1.06 14.51 41.88
CA LEU A 1000 0.06 13.59 42.05
C LEU A 1000 -0.39 12.12 42.08
N ARG A 1001 -1.53 11.82 42.73
CA ARG A 1001 -2.14 10.49 42.66
C ARG A 1001 -2.57 10.13 41.24
N ALA A 1002 -3.25 11.05 40.54
CA ALA A 1002 -3.68 10.83 39.17
C ALA A 1002 -2.51 10.56 38.21
N LEU A 1003 -1.40 11.28 38.36
CA LEU A 1003 -0.18 11.05 37.58
C LEU A 1003 0.47 9.69 37.86
N VAL A 1004 0.62 9.32 39.13
CA VAL A 1004 1.22 8.04 39.51
C VAL A 1004 0.35 6.87 39.07
N THR A 1005 -0.97 7.03 39.09
CA THR A 1005 -1.92 6.05 38.53
C THR A 1005 -1.82 5.97 37.01
N ALA A 1006 -1.65 7.11 36.32
CA ALA A 1006 -1.53 7.18 34.86
C ALA A 1006 -0.29 6.45 34.31
N PHE A 1007 0.82 6.56 35.02
CA PHE A 1007 2.13 6.06 34.59
C PHE A 1007 2.65 5.03 35.60
N SER A 1008 1.76 4.12 36.04
CA SER A 1008 2.10 3.16 37.10
C SER A 1008 3.14 2.13 36.66
N ASP A 1009 3.23 1.81 35.38
CA ASP A 1009 4.05 0.70 34.91
C ASP A 1009 5.41 1.13 34.34
N ASP A 1010 5.59 2.44 34.08
CA ASP A 1010 6.82 2.99 33.52
C ASP A 1010 7.27 4.26 34.27
N LEU A 1011 8.41 4.16 34.94
CA LEU A 1011 9.00 5.25 35.71
C LEU A 1011 9.55 6.38 34.82
N ALA A 1012 10.01 6.05 33.61
CA ALA A 1012 10.51 7.03 32.65
C ALA A 1012 9.36 7.86 32.07
N GLU A 1013 8.22 7.22 31.76
CA GLU A 1013 7.01 7.95 31.35
C GLU A 1013 6.47 8.83 32.47
N LEU A 1014 6.43 8.33 33.72
CA LEU A 1014 6.04 9.14 34.87
C LEU A 1014 6.94 10.37 35.02
N ALA A 1015 8.25 10.22 34.83
CA ALA A 1015 9.20 11.32 34.89
C ALA A 1015 8.99 12.33 33.74
N SER A 1016 8.80 11.84 32.52
CA SER A 1016 8.52 12.67 31.35
C SER A 1016 7.22 13.47 31.54
N ALA A 1017 6.17 12.83 32.04
CA ALA A 1017 4.90 13.48 32.32
C ALA A 1017 5.02 14.58 33.40
N CYS A 1018 5.87 14.35 34.41
CA CYS A 1018 6.21 15.37 35.39
C CYS A 1018 6.95 16.55 34.75
N GLN A 1019 7.93 16.31 33.88
CA GLN A 1019 8.69 17.37 33.20
C GLN A 1019 7.83 18.20 32.25
N GLN A 1020 6.94 17.56 31.49
CA GLN A 1020 5.99 18.27 30.62
C GLN A 1020 5.09 19.21 31.44
N LEU A 1021 4.52 18.74 32.55
CA LEU A 1021 3.71 19.60 33.42
C LEU A 1021 4.52 20.71 34.10
N ILE A 1022 5.80 20.50 34.35
CA ILE A 1022 6.71 21.53 34.90
C ILE A 1022 6.93 22.67 33.91
N SER A 1023 7.03 22.33 32.62
CA SER A 1023 7.23 23.26 31.51
C SER A 1023 5.95 24.05 31.17
N ASP A 1024 4.79 23.37 31.17
CA ASP A 1024 3.55 23.91 30.58
C ASP A 1024 2.59 24.58 31.58
N ALA A 1025 2.79 24.44 32.89
CA ALA A 1025 1.87 24.96 33.91
C ALA A 1025 2.46 26.14 34.74
N ALA A 1026 1.65 27.17 34.96
CA ALA A 1026 2.00 28.29 35.85
C ALA A 1026 1.68 27.97 37.33
N ASP A 1027 2.73 28.01 38.16
CA ASP A 1027 2.83 27.93 39.63
C ASP A 1027 2.23 26.72 40.38
N GLU A 1028 1.03 26.21 40.06
CA GLU A 1028 0.41 25.08 40.74
C GLU A 1028 -0.28 24.09 39.79
N ILE A 1029 0.10 22.81 39.90
CA ILE A 1029 -0.42 21.70 39.11
C ILE A 1029 -1.58 21.04 39.88
N THR A 1030 -2.78 21.10 39.29
CA THR A 1030 -4.02 20.60 39.89
C THR A 1030 -4.56 19.38 39.15
N GLU A 1031 -5.56 18.68 39.71
CA GLU A 1031 -6.22 17.53 39.05
C GLU A 1031 -6.74 17.91 37.66
N ALA A 1032 -7.34 19.10 37.51
CA ALA A 1032 -7.83 19.59 36.24
C ALA A 1032 -6.70 19.84 35.22
N THR A 1033 -5.49 20.14 35.68
CA THR A 1033 -4.32 20.30 34.80
C THR A 1033 -3.85 18.94 34.29
N VAL A 1034 -3.74 17.96 35.19
CA VAL A 1034 -3.42 16.58 34.84
C VAL A 1034 -4.48 16.00 33.90
N GLU A 1035 -5.77 16.26 34.16
CA GLU A 1035 -6.86 15.84 33.30
C GLU A 1035 -6.85 16.58 31.96
N LYS A 1036 -6.47 17.86 31.89
CA LYS A 1036 -6.34 18.55 30.60
C LYS A 1036 -5.27 17.92 29.69
N TYR A 1037 -4.10 17.61 30.24
CA TYR A 1037 -2.97 17.11 29.45
C TYR A 1037 -2.97 15.58 29.27
N TYR A 1038 -3.54 14.86 30.23
CA TYR A 1038 -3.55 13.40 30.26
C TYR A 1038 -4.96 12.82 30.35
N ALA A 1039 -6.00 13.59 29.98
CA ALA A 1039 -7.33 13.06 29.72
C ALA A 1039 -7.21 11.90 28.74
N GLY A 1040 -7.60 10.71 29.19
CA GLY A 1040 -7.53 9.48 28.38
C GLY A 1040 -6.25 8.65 28.54
N ARG A 1041 -5.16 9.18 29.12
CA ARG A 1041 -3.94 8.39 29.43
C ARG A 1041 -3.93 7.76 30.81
N VAL A 1042 -4.78 8.23 31.73
CA VAL A 1042 -4.72 7.79 33.13
C VAL A 1042 -4.94 6.29 33.33
N GLU A 1043 -5.53 5.54 32.38
CA GLU A 1043 -5.57 4.09 32.51
C GLU A 1043 -5.72 3.42 31.13
N THR A 1044 -4.62 2.93 30.56
CA THR A 1044 -4.59 1.75 29.67
C THR A 1044 -5.93 1.40 29.00
N ASN A 1045 -6.30 2.14 27.95
CA ASN A 1045 -7.57 1.90 27.28
C ASN A 1045 -7.70 0.45 26.79
N ALA A 1046 -6.60 -0.22 26.42
CA ALA A 1046 -6.57 -1.66 26.09
C ALA A 1046 -7.17 -2.56 27.20
N PHE A 1047 -6.86 -2.30 28.48
CA PHE A 1047 -7.41 -3.07 29.59
C PHE A 1047 -8.88 -2.74 29.87
N LYS A 1048 -9.30 -1.49 29.67
CA LYS A 1048 -10.72 -1.09 29.75
C LYS A 1048 -11.56 -1.68 28.62
N VAL A 1049 -11.03 -1.69 27.39
CA VAL A 1049 -11.63 -2.36 26.23
C VAL A 1049 -11.77 -3.85 26.52
N ALA A 1050 -10.72 -4.49 27.06
CA ALA A 1050 -10.74 -5.89 27.46
C ALA A 1050 -11.73 -6.18 28.60
N ASP A 1051 -11.79 -5.32 29.63
CA ASP A 1051 -12.71 -5.48 30.75
C ASP A 1051 -14.18 -5.25 30.35
N ALA A 1052 -14.45 -4.28 29.47
CA ALA A 1052 -15.77 -4.05 28.91
C ALA A 1052 -16.21 -5.22 28.01
N ALA A 1053 -15.31 -5.75 27.18
CA ALA A 1053 -15.56 -6.93 26.36
C ALA A 1053 -15.79 -8.18 27.23
N ILE A 1054 -14.92 -8.50 28.18
CA ILE A 1054 -15.07 -9.69 29.04
C ILE A 1054 -16.37 -9.65 29.86
N ALA A 1055 -16.78 -8.45 30.28
CA ALA A 1055 -18.05 -8.25 30.97
C ALA A 1055 -19.30 -8.37 30.07
N GLY A 1056 -19.13 -8.52 28.75
CA GLY A 1056 -20.22 -8.67 27.78
C GLY A 1056 -20.84 -7.37 27.30
N ARG A 1057 -20.16 -6.22 27.48
CA ARG A 1057 -20.66 -4.89 27.08
C ARG A 1057 -20.12 -4.51 25.70
N GLN A 1058 -20.60 -5.19 24.66
CA GLN A 1058 -20.09 -5.06 23.28
C GLN A 1058 -20.06 -3.60 22.77
N GLY A 1059 -21.17 -2.86 22.91
CA GLY A 1059 -21.25 -1.47 22.42
C GLY A 1059 -20.27 -0.53 23.12
N GLU A 1060 -20.10 -0.69 24.44
CA GLU A 1060 -19.11 0.07 25.23
C GLU A 1060 -17.68 -0.32 24.83
N ALA A 1061 -17.41 -1.61 24.64
CA ALA A 1061 -16.10 -2.10 24.24
C ALA A 1061 -15.67 -1.59 22.85
N LEU A 1062 -16.59 -1.53 21.88
CA LEU A 1062 -16.30 -1.00 20.54
C LEU A 1062 -16.09 0.52 20.53
N VAL A 1063 -16.87 1.27 21.33
CA VAL A 1063 -16.65 2.72 21.50
C VAL A 1063 -15.29 2.99 22.15
N LEU A 1064 -14.95 2.23 23.20
CA LEU A 1064 -13.64 2.32 23.85
C LEU A 1064 -12.50 1.91 22.91
N LEU A 1065 -12.69 0.90 22.06
CA LEU A 1065 -11.69 0.47 21.07
C LEU A 1065 -11.45 1.58 20.04
N ARG A 1066 -12.50 2.16 19.47
CA ARG A 1066 -12.37 3.27 18.51
C ARG A 1066 -11.74 4.50 19.13
N HIS A 1067 -12.07 4.80 20.38
CA HIS A 1067 -11.42 5.87 21.12
C HIS A 1067 -9.93 5.56 21.37
N ALA A 1068 -9.59 4.32 21.71
CA ALA A 1068 -8.20 3.89 21.89
C ALA A 1068 -7.39 4.04 20.59
N LEU A 1069 -7.92 3.55 19.46
CA LEU A 1069 -7.25 3.62 18.16
C LEU A 1069 -7.11 5.05 17.65
N SER A 1070 -8.16 5.88 17.77
CA SER A 1070 -8.10 7.30 17.40
C SER A 1070 -7.18 8.13 18.29
N SER A 1071 -6.82 7.62 19.47
CA SER A 1071 -5.84 8.23 20.37
C SER A 1071 -4.42 7.68 20.19
N GLY A 1072 -4.17 6.91 19.12
CA GLY A 1072 -2.86 6.36 18.78
C GLY A 1072 -2.45 5.10 19.56
N ALA A 1073 -3.40 4.36 20.14
CA ALA A 1073 -3.08 3.09 20.79
C ALA A 1073 -2.65 2.04 19.76
N ASP A 1074 -1.45 1.47 19.95
CA ASP A 1074 -0.94 0.39 19.11
C ASP A 1074 -1.86 -0.85 19.22
N PRO A 1075 -2.33 -1.40 18.08
CA PRO A 1075 -3.07 -2.66 18.00
C PRO A 1075 -2.43 -3.84 18.75
N VAL A 1076 -1.11 -3.96 18.74
CA VAL A 1076 -0.36 -5.11 19.30
C VAL A 1076 -0.52 -5.20 20.83
N PRO A 1077 -0.29 -4.12 21.61
CA PRO A 1077 -0.62 -4.07 23.04
C PRO A 1077 -2.09 -4.34 23.38
N VAL A 1078 -3.03 -3.93 22.52
CA VAL A 1078 -4.47 -4.20 22.71
C VAL A 1078 -4.73 -5.71 22.67
N VAL A 1079 -4.20 -6.41 21.67
CA VAL A 1079 -4.29 -7.87 21.57
C VAL A 1079 -3.61 -8.55 22.77
N ALA A 1080 -2.44 -8.06 23.19
CA ALA A 1080 -1.70 -8.61 24.34
C ALA A 1080 -2.50 -8.50 25.66
N ALA A 1081 -3.21 -7.38 25.87
CA ALA A 1081 -4.06 -7.16 27.04
C ALA A 1081 -5.22 -8.17 27.12
N PHE A 1082 -5.90 -8.42 25.99
CA PHE A 1082 -6.92 -9.46 25.89
C PHE A 1082 -6.33 -10.86 26.10
N ALA A 1083 -5.20 -11.16 25.47
CA ALA A 1083 -4.53 -12.45 25.57
C ALA A 1083 -4.08 -12.77 27.01
N MET A 1084 -3.64 -11.77 27.79
CA MET A 1084 -3.28 -11.96 29.19
C MET A 1084 -4.51 -12.34 30.04
N LYS A 1085 -5.63 -11.62 29.89
CA LYS A 1085 -6.84 -11.85 30.69
C LYS A 1085 -7.55 -13.15 30.32
N ILE A 1086 -7.69 -13.45 29.03
CA ILE A 1086 -8.34 -14.68 28.56
C ILE A 1086 -7.52 -15.92 28.95
N ARG A 1087 -6.18 -15.90 28.84
CA ARG A 1087 -5.33 -16.99 29.32
C ARG A 1087 -5.45 -17.19 30.84
N THR A 1088 -5.57 -16.11 31.59
CA THR A 1088 -5.77 -16.13 33.04
C THR A 1088 -7.13 -16.75 33.41
N MET A 1089 -8.20 -16.41 32.69
CA MET A 1089 -9.52 -17.03 32.88
C MET A 1089 -9.49 -18.52 32.52
N ALA A 1090 -8.84 -18.90 31.42
CA ALA A 1090 -8.70 -20.30 31.00
C ALA A 1090 -7.95 -21.16 32.03
N LYS A 1091 -6.88 -20.64 32.66
CA LYS A 1091 -6.13 -21.34 33.73
C LYS A 1091 -6.98 -21.66 34.98
N VAL A 1092 -8.01 -20.86 35.22
CA VAL A 1092 -8.87 -20.95 36.41
C VAL A 1092 -10.17 -21.69 36.10
N GLN A 1093 -10.52 -21.84 34.81
CA GLN A 1093 -11.67 -22.60 34.37
C GLN A 1093 -11.54 -24.08 34.77
N GLY A 1094 -12.61 -24.64 35.35
CA GLY A 1094 -12.63 -26.03 35.81
C GLY A 1094 -11.90 -26.31 37.14
N VAL A 1095 -11.29 -25.30 37.79
CA VAL A 1095 -10.55 -25.45 39.05
C VAL A 1095 -11.29 -24.81 40.23
N TYR A 1096 -11.61 -25.60 41.25
CA TYR A 1096 -12.40 -25.15 42.42
C TYR A 1096 -11.55 -25.08 43.70
N GLY A 1097 -11.66 -23.98 44.44
CA GLY A 1097 -10.98 -23.79 45.73
C GLY A 1097 -10.79 -22.32 46.12
N PRO A 1098 -10.37 -22.03 47.37
CA PRO A 1098 -10.06 -20.67 47.82
C PRO A 1098 -8.89 -20.07 47.04
N SER A 1099 -9.00 -18.80 46.64
CA SER A 1099 -8.03 -18.09 45.79
C SER A 1099 -6.58 -18.19 46.31
N GLY A 1100 -6.37 -18.16 47.63
CA GLY A 1100 -5.05 -18.28 48.24
C GLY A 1100 -4.35 -19.64 48.06
N GLN A 1101 -5.10 -20.75 47.97
CA GLN A 1101 -4.53 -22.09 47.73
C GLN A 1101 -4.29 -22.35 46.23
N LEU A 1102 -5.17 -21.79 45.38
CA LEU A 1102 -5.06 -21.90 43.93
C LEU A 1102 -3.95 -21.02 43.36
N ALA A 1103 -3.68 -19.87 43.98
CA ALA A 1103 -2.58 -18.97 43.64
C ALA A 1103 -1.23 -19.68 43.50
N SER A 1104 -0.83 -20.46 44.51
CA SER A 1104 0.42 -21.22 44.49
C SER A 1104 0.41 -22.38 43.48
N ARG A 1105 -0.76 -22.98 43.20
CA ARG A 1105 -0.88 -24.11 42.27
C ARG A 1105 -0.86 -23.66 40.81
N LEU A 1106 -1.40 -22.49 40.50
CA LEU A 1106 -1.50 -21.92 39.16
C LEU A 1106 -0.35 -20.95 38.83
N GLY A 1107 0.52 -20.65 39.80
CA GLY A 1107 1.63 -19.70 39.65
C GLY A 1107 1.15 -18.26 39.48
N MET A 1108 0.10 -17.87 40.22
CA MET A 1108 -0.57 -16.56 40.10
C MET A 1108 -0.71 -15.88 41.46
N ALA A 1109 -0.86 -14.56 41.50
CA ALA A 1109 -1.16 -13.86 42.76
C ALA A 1109 -2.61 -14.12 43.22
N PRO A 1110 -2.91 -14.20 44.53
CA PRO A 1110 -4.26 -14.50 45.03
C PRO A 1110 -5.36 -13.58 44.49
N TRP A 1111 -5.08 -12.30 44.32
CA TRP A 1111 -6.03 -11.33 43.78
C TRP A 1111 -6.32 -11.54 42.28
N GLN A 1112 -5.35 -12.05 41.51
CA GLN A 1112 -5.53 -12.38 40.08
C GLN A 1112 -6.43 -13.61 39.92
N VAL A 1113 -6.24 -14.62 40.78
CA VAL A 1113 -7.10 -15.82 40.81
C VAL A 1113 -8.53 -15.43 41.20
N GLU A 1114 -8.70 -14.58 42.21
CA GLU A 1114 -10.03 -14.13 42.63
C GLU A 1114 -10.77 -13.34 41.53
N ARG A 1115 -10.05 -12.47 40.82
CA ARG A 1115 -10.58 -11.74 39.66
C ARG A 1115 -10.95 -12.68 38.51
N ALA A 1116 -10.06 -13.60 38.15
CA ALA A 1116 -10.30 -14.59 37.09
C ALA A 1116 -11.49 -15.51 37.41
N GLN A 1117 -11.64 -15.94 38.67
CA GLN A 1117 -12.79 -16.73 39.14
C GLN A 1117 -14.11 -15.97 39.06
N ARG A 1118 -14.08 -14.63 39.05
CA ARG A 1118 -15.25 -13.77 38.86
C ARG A 1118 -15.56 -13.60 37.37
N ASP A 1119 -14.54 -13.30 36.58
CA ASP A 1119 -14.66 -12.96 35.16
C ASP A 1119 -15.02 -14.18 34.30
N VAL A 1120 -14.56 -15.39 34.67
CA VAL A 1120 -14.87 -16.66 33.98
C VAL A 1120 -16.32 -17.14 34.19
N ARG A 1121 -17.08 -16.51 35.10
CA ARG A 1121 -18.46 -16.93 35.39
C ARG A 1121 -19.36 -16.71 34.17
N GLY A 1122 -19.92 -17.79 33.65
CA GLY A 1122 -20.78 -17.76 32.47
C GLY A 1122 -20.03 -17.81 31.13
N TRP A 1123 -18.76 -18.24 31.16
CA TRP A 1123 -17.98 -18.65 29.99
C TRP A 1123 -17.97 -20.18 29.88
N SER A 1124 -18.09 -20.72 28.66
CA SER A 1124 -17.88 -22.14 28.37
C SER A 1124 -16.41 -22.42 28.02
N GLU A 1125 -15.99 -23.68 28.12
CA GLU A 1125 -14.64 -24.11 27.71
C GLU A 1125 -14.42 -23.85 26.21
N ASP A 1126 -15.39 -24.24 25.37
CA ASP A 1126 -15.34 -24.00 23.92
C ASP A 1126 -15.31 -22.50 23.57
N GLY A 1127 -16.01 -21.66 24.35
CA GLY A 1127 -16.03 -20.21 24.14
C GLY A 1127 -14.70 -19.54 24.46
N LEU A 1128 -14.01 -20.02 25.51
CA LEU A 1128 -12.65 -19.58 25.83
C LEU A 1128 -11.63 -20.09 24.82
N GLY A 1129 -11.75 -21.34 24.37
CA GLY A 1129 -10.91 -21.91 23.31
C GLY A 1129 -10.95 -21.09 22.01
N ARG A 1130 -12.15 -20.79 21.50
CA ARG A 1130 -12.34 -19.96 20.31
C ARG A 1130 -11.77 -18.55 20.46
N CYS A 1131 -11.90 -17.95 21.64
CA CYS A 1131 -11.32 -16.62 21.88
C CYS A 1131 -9.78 -16.66 21.88
N ILE A 1132 -9.17 -17.75 22.36
CA ILE A 1132 -7.71 -17.92 22.35
C ILE A 1132 -7.19 -18.08 20.92
N GLU A 1133 -7.85 -18.89 20.09
CA GLU A 1133 -7.51 -19.06 18.68
C GLU A 1133 -7.64 -17.75 17.91
N LEU A 1134 -8.78 -17.06 18.07
CA LEU A 1134 -9.00 -15.75 17.44
C LEU A 1134 -7.98 -14.70 17.90
N LEU A 1135 -7.58 -14.72 19.18
CA LEU A 1135 -6.53 -13.83 19.70
C LEU A 1135 -5.18 -14.10 19.02
N ALA A 1136 -4.83 -15.35 18.74
CA ALA A 1136 -3.61 -15.70 18.03
C ALA A 1136 -3.67 -15.30 16.54
N GLU A 1137 -4.82 -15.48 15.89
CA GLU A 1137 -5.02 -14.99 14.51
C GLU A 1137 -4.95 -13.47 14.43
N THR A 1138 -5.55 -12.78 15.40
CA THR A 1138 -5.54 -11.32 15.47
C THR A 1138 -4.13 -10.81 15.74
N ASP A 1139 -3.35 -11.47 16.61
CA ASP A 1139 -1.93 -11.16 16.85
C ASP A 1139 -1.09 -11.24 15.58
N ALA A 1140 -1.31 -12.25 14.74
CA ALA A 1140 -0.65 -12.36 13.43
C ALA A 1140 -1.12 -11.28 12.45
N ALA A 1141 -2.43 -11.00 12.40
CA ALA A 1141 -3.01 -10.00 11.52
C ALA A 1141 -2.48 -8.58 11.81
N VAL A 1142 -2.41 -8.19 13.09
CA VAL A 1142 -1.88 -6.88 13.50
C VAL A 1142 -0.36 -6.76 13.31
N LYS A 1143 0.36 -7.88 13.12
CA LYS A 1143 1.80 -7.94 12.81
C LYS A 1143 2.10 -8.05 11.31
N GLY A 1144 1.12 -7.74 10.45
CA GLY A 1144 1.32 -7.65 8.99
C GLY A 1144 0.84 -8.87 8.19
N ALA A 1145 0.19 -9.85 8.82
CA ALA A 1145 -0.39 -10.99 8.07
C ALA A 1145 -1.70 -10.65 7.32
N GLN A 1146 -2.27 -9.46 7.55
CA GLN A 1146 -3.47 -8.96 6.84
C GLN A 1146 -3.36 -7.45 6.55
N ARG A 1147 -4.04 -7.01 5.48
CA ARG A 1147 -4.08 -5.60 5.05
C ARG A 1147 -4.89 -4.67 5.97
N ASP A 1148 -5.84 -5.19 6.76
CA ASP A 1148 -6.70 -4.39 7.65
C ASP A 1148 -6.65 -4.92 9.10
N ALA A 1149 -5.70 -4.39 9.87
CA ALA A 1149 -5.49 -4.72 11.27
C ALA A 1149 -6.63 -4.22 12.19
N ILE A 1150 -7.34 -3.16 11.79
CA ILE A 1150 -8.41 -2.54 12.58
C ILE A 1150 -9.66 -3.43 12.54
N TYR A 1151 -9.99 -3.97 11.37
CA TYR A 1151 -11.09 -4.93 11.23
C TYR A 1151 -10.85 -6.20 12.06
N ALA A 1152 -9.62 -6.71 12.09
CA ALA A 1152 -9.26 -7.87 12.91
C ALA A 1152 -9.49 -7.62 14.41
N LEU A 1153 -9.15 -6.41 14.89
CA LEU A 1153 -9.41 -5.98 16.27
C LEU A 1153 -10.90 -5.84 16.58
N GLU A 1154 -11.71 -5.20 15.72
CA GLU A 1154 -13.15 -5.06 15.94
C GLU A 1154 -13.85 -6.42 16.01
N ARG A 1155 -13.41 -7.38 15.17
CA ARG A 1155 -13.87 -8.78 15.18
C ARG A 1155 -13.51 -9.47 16.49
N MET A 1156 -12.25 -9.37 16.93
CA MET A 1156 -11.78 -9.92 18.21
C MET A 1156 -12.59 -9.38 19.40
N VAL A 1157 -12.76 -8.06 19.50
CA VAL A 1157 -13.51 -7.42 20.58
C VAL A 1157 -14.96 -7.88 20.59
N THR A 1158 -15.58 -7.99 19.42
CA THR A 1158 -16.96 -8.47 19.28
C THR A 1158 -17.11 -9.92 19.75
N THR A 1159 -16.23 -10.81 19.31
CA THR A 1159 -16.29 -12.24 19.69
C THR A 1159 -15.99 -12.46 21.17
N VAL A 1160 -15.07 -11.69 21.77
CA VAL A 1160 -14.82 -11.75 23.21
C VAL A 1160 -16.02 -11.21 23.99
N ALA A 1161 -16.66 -10.14 23.50
CA ALA A 1161 -17.86 -9.57 24.12
C ALA A 1161 -19.08 -10.52 24.08
N THR A 1162 -19.16 -11.39 23.09
CA THR A 1162 -20.18 -12.45 23.01
C THR A 1162 -19.73 -13.75 23.67
N ARG A 1163 -18.62 -13.75 24.43
CA ARG A 1163 -18.05 -14.91 25.13
C ARG A 1163 -17.75 -16.09 24.21
N GLY A 1164 -17.26 -15.79 23.01
CA GLY A 1164 -16.97 -16.77 21.98
C GLY A 1164 -18.23 -17.30 21.28
N ALA A 1165 -19.39 -16.65 21.40
CA ALA A 1165 -20.57 -16.96 20.58
C ALA A 1165 -20.48 -16.20 19.25
N VAL A 1166 -20.46 -16.92 18.14
CA VAL A 1166 -20.62 -16.32 16.82
C VAL A 1166 -22.09 -15.91 16.70
N GLY A 1167 -22.36 -14.65 16.36
CA GLY A 1167 -23.72 -14.18 16.08
C GLY A 1167 -24.39 -15.13 15.07
N ARG A 1168 -25.61 -15.56 15.38
CA ARG A 1168 -26.46 -16.29 14.43
C ARG A 1168 -26.80 -15.44 13.22
#